data_AF-A0AAU5K9Y2-F1
#
_entry.id   AF-A0AAU5K9Y2-F1
#
_cell.length_a   1.000
_cell.length_b   1.000
_cell.length_c   1.000
_cell.angle_alpha   90.00
_cell.angle_beta   90.00
_cell.angle_gamma   90.00
#
_symmetry.space_group_name_H-M   'P 1'
#
loop_
_entity.id
_entity.type
_entity.pdbx_description
1 polymer ?
#
loop_
_entity_poly.entity_id
_entity_poly.type
_entity_poly.pdbx_seq_one_letter_code
_entity_poly.pdbx_strand_id
1 'polypeptide(L)'
;MAALTLAATTQAVVPALAATPPQLDLKVLLVGGGSDDPTTTAWQKALDTEGVPYTLVTAAGAIGSETVTLPALSSGTHGYYNGVVIADSPTFFAAGQLGGLDSYESSFGVRQLDGYMYPSASLGLTAAGSGTVTGTAQLTAPALAQLPELKGPVPFESGSYGYPATPVAGAPVTPWLENPAGQTLAAVYQHPSADAQAGVSELSLTFDYNSTMLPWLLLSPGLIDWVTQNTHLGLYRNYFGQDIDDMFISDNEWSRQYQCTPGATDPNDVLCPQGVGGNAADGPPDVQMSAADVDYVANWEQQTGIKLEFAFNAIGACTAPSSTTTSGANCSGSTTVNGNTFTDPGQTVDSGYPNDAAFVNELLKQQASFNWITHTWSHMYLGCQVGGPQPANAPTAGTGGSLAAGGYSYEVTAATAYGESEPSTPQQVTVGANGSVSLSWPDAPNGGGPSLAKLESEYFGGTGFWGYDIYRAPAGSTSFGLVGQVKEDPTGATGSYSFTDTGATAPGGGPGSTSTFPTATDPGIGCSSAAAWLPATSANPDSSIEQEIGLDDAFAANNGLTNFSPSGLVTGEHSGLESPTMPQSMADMGIKVFGSDASRQPQSYTISGTSASGASNTASSAPRYPSNIYYNASNWPDELSEYNTAYVATGSSMGDSLYPAETGKCEDTPSTTCTTTPAGESSVLASESRILLGHVLADDPRMNYAHQTNLIGPATQTVNGVTSDYGYTILSLINDMLAQYNSWYTAPLTQMTDASTAQTLGQSAAWAAAEQAGTVTASVQNGNVVIADSGSGSVDVPVTVPAGTTVNGAAFGQSYGGTLSAWTPIAAGGSTTLTINVAPLITSAATAAATVGAAFSTTVTATGSPLPALKESGALPGGVTFTDNGDGTATLAGTPAAGSGGSYPLVVTATNGAGSVTQNLSLTVAQGPAVTSAGTAAFTTGTAGTFAVTTSGYPAPALSASGTLPSGLSFKDNGDGTGSIVGTAASGTAGSYPVTVTATNASGSSSAQVTVTVTQATGPSVTSASSTTLTTGAPVSFAVTATGYPAPALKVAGALPNGLSFKDNGNGTGSLTGTPAATSGGVYPLTLTATNPVGAATQALAVTVDQPPAITSKASATAFLLIPFSCTITTTGFPNAVLSESGTLPAGLRFTPGANGTATISGSELALGAFHLTITAKSAAGTVSQPFTLYATL
;
A
#
# COMPACT_ATOMS: atom_id res chain seq x y z
N MET A 1 -2.62 58.13 -29.13
CA MET A 1 -1.24 58.22 -28.60
C MET A 1 -1.19 57.29 -27.39
N ALA A 2 -0.42 56.22 -27.27
CA ALA A 2 0.61 55.60 -28.09
C ALA A 2 0.30 54.10 -28.24
N ALA A 3 0.67 53.50 -29.36
CA ALA A 3 0.53 52.07 -29.63
C ALA A 3 1.66 51.31 -28.92
N LEU A 4 1.31 50.31 -28.09
CA LEU A 4 2.23 49.25 -27.68
C LEU A 4 1.78 47.96 -28.38
N THR A 5 2.54 47.57 -29.40
CA THR A 5 2.51 46.25 -29.99
C THR A 5 3.21 45.27 -29.04
N LEU A 6 2.44 44.39 -28.39
CA LEU A 6 2.99 43.22 -27.71
C LEU A 6 3.16 42.11 -28.77
N ALA A 7 4.40 41.82 -29.14
CA ALA A 7 4.73 40.68 -29.99
C ALA A 7 4.48 39.38 -29.19
N ALA A 8 3.51 38.58 -29.62
CA ALA A 8 3.35 37.22 -29.16
C ALA A 8 4.52 36.39 -29.70
N THR A 9 5.48 36.04 -28.84
CA THR A 9 6.44 34.98 -29.14
C THR A 9 5.72 33.65 -29.00
N THR A 10 5.36 33.04 -30.12
CA THR A 10 5.01 31.62 -30.17
C THR A 10 6.28 30.82 -29.87
N GLN A 11 6.51 30.49 -28.59
CA GLN A 11 7.43 29.42 -28.24
C GLN A 11 6.84 28.14 -28.82
N ALA A 12 7.49 27.60 -29.85
CA ALA A 12 7.25 26.22 -30.25
C ALA A 12 7.59 25.36 -29.02
N VAL A 13 6.59 24.69 -28.46
CA VAL A 13 6.79 23.60 -27.51
C VAL A 13 7.53 22.52 -28.28
N VAL A 14 8.85 22.49 -28.12
CA VAL A 14 9.65 21.35 -28.52
C VAL A 14 9.24 20.22 -27.56
N PRO A 15 8.78 19.05 -28.03
CA PRO A 15 8.54 17.93 -27.14
C PRO A 15 9.86 17.66 -26.42
N ALA A 16 9.86 17.72 -25.08
CA ALA A 16 11.00 17.29 -24.29
C ALA A 16 11.32 15.85 -24.71
N LEU A 17 12.55 15.61 -25.14
CA LEU A 17 13.07 14.25 -25.23
C LEU A 17 12.87 13.63 -23.84
N ALA A 18 12.20 12.47 -23.78
CA ALA A 18 12.04 11.71 -22.55
C ALA A 18 13.39 11.65 -21.83
N ALA A 19 13.47 12.24 -20.64
CA ALA A 19 14.69 12.23 -19.85
C ALA A 19 15.08 10.75 -19.64
N THR A 20 16.35 10.41 -19.88
CA THR A 20 16.83 9.07 -19.54
C THR A 20 16.60 8.86 -18.05
N PRO A 21 15.93 7.77 -17.62
CA PRO A 21 15.69 7.53 -16.20
C PRO A 21 16.99 7.64 -15.41
N PRO A 22 16.99 8.29 -14.24
CA PRO A 22 18.19 8.43 -13.45
C PRO A 22 18.76 7.06 -13.10
N GLN A 23 20.08 6.98 -13.07
CA GLN A 23 20.79 5.86 -12.46
C GLN A 23 20.91 6.15 -10.98
N LEU A 24 20.53 5.21 -10.12
CA LEU A 24 20.66 5.31 -8.67
C LEU A 24 21.58 4.21 -8.15
N ASP A 25 22.58 4.56 -7.36
CA ASP A 25 23.35 3.56 -6.62
C ASP A 25 22.48 2.93 -5.52
N LEU A 26 22.64 1.62 -5.31
CA LEU A 26 21.93 0.90 -4.25
C LEU A 26 22.61 1.13 -2.90
N LYS A 27 22.36 2.32 -2.34
CA LYS A 27 22.97 2.82 -1.12
C LYS A 27 22.02 3.76 -0.38
N VAL A 28 21.94 3.65 0.95
CA VAL A 28 21.15 4.54 1.80
C VAL A 28 21.99 5.72 2.30
N LEU A 29 21.43 6.93 2.27
CA LEU A 29 21.99 8.08 3.02
C LEU A 29 21.34 8.11 4.40
N LEU A 30 22.12 7.87 5.45
CA LEU A 30 21.66 7.88 6.84
C LEU A 30 22.12 9.17 7.52
N VAL A 31 21.20 10.02 7.95
CA VAL A 31 21.47 11.29 8.64
C VAL A 31 20.99 11.20 10.08
N GLY A 32 21.83 11.49 11.06
CA GLY A 32 21.46 11.38 12.47
C GLY A 32 22.49 11.93 13.46
N GLY A 33 22.28 11.73 14.75
CA GLY A 33 23.15 12.21 15.83
C GLY A 33 24.51 11.51 15.93
N GLY A 34 24.74 10.47 15.11
CA GLY A 34 25.93 9.61 15.18
C GLY A 34 25.69 8.38 16.05
N SER A 35 26.71 7.54 16.22
CA SER A 35 26.56 6.21 16.85
C SER A 35 26.31 6.22 18.37
N ASP A 36 26.31 7.40 18.99
CA ASP A 36 25.89 7.57 20.39
C ASP A 36 24.37 7.82 20.52
N ASP A 37 23.69 8.12 19.40
CA ASP A 37 22.25 8.33 19.37
C ASP A 37 21.50 7.00 19.14
N PRO A 38 20.55 6.61 20.00
CA PRO A 38 19.89 5.31 19.93
C PRO A 38 19.09 5.09 18.63
N THR A 39 18.54 6.16 18.02
CA THR A 39 17.77 6.04 16.77
C THR A 39 18.69 5.81 15.57
N THR A 40 19.82 6.51 15.54
CA THR A 40 20.88 6.33 14.53
C THR A 40 21.47 4.93 14.63
N THR A 41 21.79 4.47 15.84
CA THR A 41 22.32 3.12 16.07
C THR A 41 21.32 2.02 15.74
N ALA A 42 20.01 2.27 15.90
CA ALA A 42 18.97 1.34 15.44
C ALA A 42 19.01 1.12 13.93
N TRP A 43 19.09 2.21 13.15
CA TRP A 43 19.23 2.15 11.70
C TRP A 43 20.55 1.53 11.25
N GLN A 44 21.67 1.91 11.86
CA GLN A 44 22.98 1.30 11.55
C GLN A 44 22.91 -0.22 11.76
N LYS A 45 22.42 -0.69 12.90
CA LYS A 45 22.32 -2.12 13.18
C LYS A 45 21.42 -2.85 12.18
N ALA A 46 20.26 -2.29 11.85
CA ALA A 46 19.35 -2.91 10.88
C ALA A 46 19.98 -3.00 9.47
N LEU A 47 20.61 -1.92 9.01
CA LEU A 47 21.31 -1.90 7.71
C LEU A 47 22.53 -2.82 7.69
N ASP A 48 23.33 -2.84 8.77
CA ASP A 48 24.54 -3.66 8.89
C ASP A 48 24.20 -5.16 8.92
N THR A 49 23.19 -5.58 9.69
CA THR A 49 22.81 -7.01 9.77
C THR A 49 22.25 -7.50 8.45
N GLU A 50 21.35 -6.73 7.81
CA GLU A 50 20.78 -7.07 6.52
C GLU A 50 21.82 -6.96 5.38
N GLY A 51 22.90 -6.20 5.60
CA GLY A 51 23.99 -5.98 4.66
C GLY A 51 23.81 -4.78 3.72
N VAL A 52 22.82 -3.91 3.95
CA VAL A 52 22.51 -2.78 3.07
C VAL A 52 23.58 -1.69 3.16
N PRO A 53 24.27 -1.34 2.06
CA PRO A 53 25.27 -0.27 2.06
C PRO A 53 24.67 1.08 2.45
N TYR A 54 25.37 1.85 3.28
CA TYR A 54 24.94 3.20 3.64
C TYR A 54 26.09 4.20 3.79
N THR A 55 25.74 5.49 3.87
CA THR A 55 26.65 6.56 4.25
C THR A 55 26.06 7.30 5.43
N LEU A 56 26.72 7.25 6.58
CA LEU A 56 26.35 8.01 7.76
C LEU A 56 26.81 9.46 7.64
N VAL A 57 25.89 10.40 7.85
CA VAL A 57 26.15 11.83 8.01
C VAL A 57 25.76 12.24 9.41
N THR A 58 26.76 12.59 10.22
CA THR A 58 26.54 13.02 11.59
C THR A 58 26.14 14.49 11.66
N ALA A 59 24.99 14.76 12.27
CA ALA A 59 24.52 16.09 12.60
C ALA A 59 25.38 16.70 13.73
N ALA A 60 25.62 18.01 13.65
CA ALA A 60 26.36 18.75 14.67
C ALA A 60 25.59 19.99 15.12
N GLY A 61 25.58 20.27 16.41
CA GLY A 61 24.93 21.43 17.00
C GLY A 61 23.98 21.06 18.13
N ALA A 62 23.12 22.00 18.52
CA ALA A 62 22.05 21.75 19.47
C ALA A 62 20.74 21.47 18.72
N ILE A 63 19.93 20.55 19.24
CA ILE A 63 18.59 20.21 18.75
C ILE A 63 17.79 21.48 18.42
N GLY A 64 17.21 21.52 17.21
CA GLY A 64 16.49 22.68 16.67
C GLY A 64 17.37 23.73 15.96
N SER A 65 18.68 23.48 15.89
CA SER A 65 19.67 24.31 15.19
C SER A 65 20.82 23.48 14.62
N GLU A 66 20.60 22.19 14.43
CA GLU A 66 21.63 21.26 13.96
C GLU A 66 22.04 21.57 12.53
N THR A 67 23.28 21.23 12.20
CA THR A 67 23.89 21.44 10.89
C THR A 67 24.48 20.14 10.38
N VAL A 68 24.44 19.95 9.05
CA VAL A 68 24.98 18.77 8.38
C VAL A 68 25.85 19.18 7.21
N THR A 69 26.93 18.41 7.00
CA THR A 69 27.74 18.51 5.78
C THR A 69 27.40 17.34 4.89
N LEU A 70 26.49 17.55 3.94
CA LEU A 70 26.06 16.51 3.02
C LEU A 70 27.21 16.13 2.05
N PRO A 71 27.39 14.83 1.73
CA PRO A 71 28.29 14.40 0.68
C PRO A 71 27.78 14.84 -0.69
N ALA A 72 28.55 14.58 -1.74
CA ALA A 72 28.02 14.69 -3.10
C ALA A 72 26.81 13.74 -3.22
N LEU A 73 25.66 14.27 -3.63
CA LEU A 73 24.43 13.49 -3.76
C LEU A 73 24.25 12.92 -5.18
N SER A 74 24.78 13.61 -6.19
CA SER A 74 24.66 13.20 -7.59
C SER A 74 25.75 13.80 -8.49
N SER A 75 25.88 13.23 -9.69
CA SER A 75 26.63 13.79 -10.83
C SER A 75 25.83 13.61 -12.12
N GLY A 76 25.24 14.70 -12.62
CA GLY A 76 24.37 14.64 -13.81
C GLY A 76 23.09 13.84 -13.55
N THR A 77 22.89 12.75 -14.30
CA THR A 77 21.73 11.84 -14.14
C THR A 77 22.03 10.62 -13.26
N HIS A 78 23.18 10.61 -12.59
CA HIS A 78 23.59 9.55 -11.65
C HIS A 78 23.45 10.08 -10.22
N GLY A 79 22.54 9.50 -9.45
CA GLY A 79 22.36 9.73 -8.02
C GLY A 79 23.06 8.65 -7.22
N TYR A 80 23.68 9.03 -6.10
CA TYR A 80 24.52 8.14 -5.30
C TYR A 80 23.76 7.39 -4.19
N TYR A 81 22.44 7.61 -4.08
CA TYR A 81 21.60 7.03 -3.02
C TYR A 81 20.18 6.70 -3.51
N ASN A 82 19.68 5.50 -3.26
CA ASN A 82 18.31 5.13 -3.63
C ASN A 82 17.30 5.23 -2.46
N GLY A 83 17.77 5.59 -1.27
CA GLY A 83 16.95 5.87 -0.10
C GLY A 83 17.61 6.90 0.83
N VAL A 84 16.80 7.69 1.51
CA VAL A 84 17.24 8.66 2.52
C VAL A 84 16.55 8.34 3.84
N VAL A 85 17.33 8.27 4.91
CA VAL A 85 16.84 8.09 6.26
C VAL A 85 17.37 9.24 7.11
N ILE A 86 16.46 10.00 7.70
CA ILE A 86 16.76 10.88 8.83
C ILE A 86 16.37 10.09 10.07
N ALA A 87 17.37 9.57 10.79
CA ALA A 87 17.18 8.64 11.90
C ALA A 87 16.38 9.27 13.06
N ASP A 88 16.42 10.59 13.16
CA ASP A 88 15.68 11.41 14.10
C ASP A 88 14.81 12.41 13.31
N SER A 89 14.49 13.57 13.88
CA SER A 89 13.53 14.51 13.29
C SER A 89 14.16 15.52 12.31
N PRO A 90 13.61 15.72 11.09
CA PRO A 90 14.00 16.81 10.18
C PRO A 90 13.83 18.20 10.80
N THR A 91 12.93 18.34 11.79
CA THR A 91 12.68 19.61 12.47
C THR A 91 13.81 20.04 13.42
N PHE A 92 14.80 19.18 13.64
CA PHE A 92 15.97 19.50 14.48
C PHE A 92 17.06 20.28 13.73
N PHE A 93 17.03 20.28 12.39
CA PHE A 93 18.01 20.97 11.57
C PHE A 93 17.70 22.47 11.41
N ALA A 94 18.76 23.27 11.32
CA ALA A 94 18.65 24.69 11.00
C ALA A 94 18.02 24.89 9.61
N ALA A 95 17.25 25.98 9.47
CA ALA A 95 16.53 26.28 8.23
C ALA A 95 17.47 26.27 7.00
N GLY A 96 17.10 25.50 5.97
CA GLY A 96 17.83 25.38 4.71
C GLY A 96 18.99 24.38 4.71
N GLN A 97 19.33 23.73 5.83
CA GLN A 97 20.38 22.70 5.87
C GLN A 97 20.05 21.49 4.99
N LEU A 98 18.78 21.10 4.92
CA LEU A 98 18.33 19.95 4.14
C LEU A 98 17.94 20.30 2.69
N GLY A 99 17.94 21.58 2.28
CA GLY A 99 17.44 21.98 0.95
C GLY A 99 18.17 21.34 -0.26
N GLY A 100 19.43 20.91 -0.06
CA GLY A 100 20.15 20.11 -1.06
C GLY A 100 19.65 18.67 -1.18
N LEU A 101 19.23 18.08 -0.06
CA LEU A 101 18.61 16.76 0.04
C LEU A 101 17.21 16.80 -0.59
N ASP A 102 16.39 17.80 -0.23
CA ASP A 102 15.06 18.02 -0.81
C ASP A 102 15.09 18.03 -2.35
N SER A 103 16.07 18.76 -2.90
CA SER A 103 16.26 18.90 -4.35
C SER A 103 16.72 17.59 -5.00
N TYR A 104 17.56 16.83 -4.30
CA TYR A 104 18.05 15.54 -4.75
C TYR A 104 16.91 14.52 -4.83
N GLU A 105 16.15 14.37 -3.76
CA GLU A 105 15.06 13.41 -3.67
C GLU A 105 13.99 13.64 -4.73
N SER A 106 13.57 14.90 -4.92
CA SER A 106 12.61 15.28 -5.96
C SER A 106 13.15 15.01 -7.37
N SER A 107 14.43 15.29 -7.62
CA SER A 107 15.04 15.11 -8.96
C SER A 107 15.27 13.65 -9.33
N PHE A 108 15.47 12.78 -8.34
CA PHE A 108 15.84 11.38 -8.53
C PHE A 108 14.74 10.39 -8.14
N GLY A 109 13.63 10.86 -7.56
CA GLY A 109 12.52 9.99 -7.11
C GLY A 109 12.91 9.11 -5.92
N VAL A 110 13.73 9.64 -5.01
CA VAL A 110 14.19 8.94 -3.80
C VAL A 110 13.20 9.20 -2.66
N ARG A 111 12.89 8.17 -1.87
CA ARG A 111 12.02 8.27 -0.69
C ARG A 111 12.81 8.71 0.53
N GLN A 112 12.14 9.41 1.44
CA GLN A 112 12.68 9.80 2.74
C GLN A 112 11.91 9.10 3.87
N LEU A 113 12.61 8.70 4.92
CA LEU A 113 12.02 8.26 6.18
C LEU A 113 12.56 9.12 7.34
N ASP A 114 11.65 9.57 8.19
CA ASP A 114 11.93 10.39 9.37
C ASP A 114 11.63 9.64 10.66
N GLY A 115 12.64 9.53 11.50
CA GLY A 115 12.55 8.88 12.79
C GLY A 115 12.11 9.79 13.92
N TYR A 116 11.46 9.21 14.93
CA TYR A 116 11.12 9.82 16.21
C TYR A 116 10.69 11.30 16.18
N MET A 117 9.90 11.68 15.18
CA MET A 117 9.64 13.07 14.91
C MET A 117 8.42 13.61 15.67
N TYR A 118 8.49 14.88 16.05
CA TYR A 118 7.31 15.59 16.56
C TYR A 118 6.33 15.86 15.40
N PRO A 119 5.02 15.57 15.53
CA PRO A 119 4.05 15.73 14.47
C PRO A 119 4.01 17.15 13.89
N SER A 120 4.20 17.27 12.57
CA SER A 120 4.23 18.56 11.88
C SER A 120 3.06 18.74 10.92
N ALA A 121 2.41 19.91 10.98
CA ALA A 121 1.33 20.26 10.07
C ALA A 121 1.82 20.42 8.62
N SER A 122 3.11 20.71 8.41
CA SER A 122 3.73 20.73 7.07
C SER A 122 3.75 19.34 6.43
N LEU A 123 3.82 18.28 7.25
CA LEU A 123 3.76 16.88 6.83
C LEU A 123 2.36 16.28 7.07
N GLY A 124 1.35 17.15 7.18
CA GLY A 124 -0.05 16.73 7.29
C GLY A 124 -0.43 16.10 8.64
N LEU A 125 0.36 16.26 9.70
CA LEU A 125 0.02 15.74 11.04
C LEU A 125 -0.13 16.85 12.08
N THR A 126 -1.02 16.67 13.06
CA THR A 126 -1.13 17.55 14.23
C THR A 126 -1.02 16.70 15.49
N ALA A 127 -0.16 17.11 16.43
CA ALA A 127 0.00 16.37 17.68
C ALA A 127 -1.33 16.32 18.47
N ALA A 128 -1.73 15.12 18.86
CA ALA A 128 -2.87 14.87 19.74
C ALA A 128 -2.45 14.72 21.21
N GLY A 129 -1.17 14.39 21.45
CA GLY A 129 -0.57 14.30 22.77
C GLY A 129 0.89 13.86 22.70
N SER A 130 1.48 13.61 23.88
CA SER A 130 2.81 13.04 24.05
C SER A 130 2.82 12.18 25.31
N GLY A 131 3.47 11.01 25.29
CA GLY A 131 3.53 10.16 26.46
C GLY A 131 3.90 8.72 26.14
N THR A 132 3.78 7.86 27.15
CA THR A 132 4.00 6.41 27.00
C THR A 132 3.01 5.83 26.00
N VAL A 133 3.51 5.05 25.04
CA VAL A 133 2.69 4.25 24.12
C VAL A 133 2.59 2.86 24.71
N THR A 134 1.37 2.39 24.99
CA THR A 134 1.13 1.07 25.57
C THR A 134 0.12 0.28 24.75
N GLY A 135 0.24 -1.05 24.82
CA GLY A 135 -0.64 -1.98 24.12
C GLY A 135 -0.19 -2.23 22.69
N THR A 136 -1.14 -2.55 21.81
CA THR A 136 -0.86 -2.99 20.44
C THR A 136 -1.48 -2.02 19.46
N ALA A 137 -0.63 -1.31 18.70
CA ALA A 137 -1.05 -0.49 17.58
C ALA A 137 -1.40 -1.37 16.37
N GLN A 138 -2.08 -0.80 15.38
CA GLN A 138 -2.54 -1.51 14.19
C GLN A 138 -2.04 -0.83 12.92
N LEU A 139 -1.44 -1.60 12.04
CA LEU A 139 -1.15 -1.15 10.68
C LEU A 139 -2.45 -0.98 9.90
N THR A 140 -2.52 0.11 9.14
CA THR A 140 -3.65 0.38 8.25
C THR A 140 -3.54 -0.48 6.97
N ALA A 141 -4.63 -0.58 6.21
CA ALA A 141 -4.62 -1.33 4.95
C ALA A 141 -3.58 -0.81 3.94
N PRO A 142 -3.35 0.52 3.78
CA PRO A 142 -2.24 1.04 2.98
C PRO A 142 -0.86 0.57 3.44
N ALA A 143 -0.60 0.52 4.76
CA ALA A 143 0.67 0.05 5.29
C ALA A 143 0.87 -1.44 5.04
N LEU A 144 -0.15 -2.27 5.28
CA LEU A 144 -0.11 -3.72 5.01
C LEU A 144 0.13 -4.05 3.53
N ALA A 145 -0.25 -3.17 2.60
CA ALA A 145 0.04 -3.32 1.18
C ALA A 145 1.52 -3.01 0.83
N GLN A 146 2.25 -2.37 1.73
CA GLN A 146 3.69 -2.07 1.58
C GLN A 146 4.57 -2.94 2.51
N LEU A 147 3.98 -3.51 3.57
CA LEU A 147 4.62 -4.39 4.56
C LEU A 147 3.92 -5.76 4.59
N PRO A 148 3.92 -6.52 3.47
CA PRO A 148 3.15 -7.76 3.33
C PRO A 148 3.60 -8.90 4.25
N GLU A 149 4.79 -8.79 4.83
CA GLU A 149 5.34 -9.69 5.85
C GLU A 149 4.65 -9.56 7.21
N LEU A 150 3.92 -8.47 7.47
CA LEU A 150 3.22 -8.22 8.73
C LEU A 150 1.72 -8.50 8.65
N LYS A 151 1.13 -8.92 9.78
CA LYS A 151 -0.32 -9.17 9.94
C LYS A 151 -1.11 -7.95 10.38
N GLY A 152 -0.44 -6.93 10.90
CA GLY A 152 -1.05 -5.66 11.29
C GLY A 152 -0.83 -5.25 12.75
N PRO A 153 -0.95 -6.14 13.74
CA PRO A 153 -0.70 -5.77 15.13
C PRO A 153 0.79 -5.49 15.36
N VAL A 154 1.10 -4.33 15.96
CA VAL A 154 2.45 -3.92 16.39
C VAL A 154 2.43 -3.68 17.90
N PRO A 155 2.94 -4.61 18.71
CA PRO A 155 3.03 -4.46 20.16
C PRO A 155 4.07 -3.41 20.57
N PHE A 156 3.71 -2.60 21.56
CA PHE A 156 4.61 -1.65 22.21
C PHE A 156 4.94 -2.13 23.63
N GLU A 157 6.23 -2.15 23.93
CA GLU A 157 6.75 -2.60 25.21
C GLU A 157 6.65 -1.49 26.26
N SER A 158 6.66 -1.87 27.54
CA SER A 158 6.72 -0.91 28.63
C SER A 158 8.00 -0.07 28.51
N GLY A 159 7.85 1.26 28.54
CA GLY A 159 8.95 2.21 28.35
C GLY A 159 8.92 2.94 27.01
N SER A 160 8.15 2.45 26.02
CA SER A 160 7.99 3.14 24.73
C SER A 160 7.33 4.51 24.90
N TYR A 161 7.81 5.52 24.18
CA TYR A 161 7.33 6.89 24.19
C TYR A 161 6.93 7.34 22.79
N GLY A 162 5.95 8.23 22.68
CA GLY A 162 5.62 8.80 21.37
C GLY A 162 4.71 10.01 21.43
N TYR A 163 4.39 10.49 20.24
CA TYR A 163 3.59 11.67 19.95
C TYR A 163 2.39 11.29 19.08
N PRO A 164 1.35 10.65 19.64
CA PRO A 164 0.15 10.32 18.88
C PRO A 164 -0.41 11.56 18.17
N ALA A 165 -0.78 11.41 16.91
CA ALA A 165 -1.18 12.51 16.04
C ALA A 165 -2.56 12.31 15.39
N THR A 166 -3.09 13.37 14.81
CA THR A 166 -4.25 13.33 13.93
C THR A 166 -3.87 13.87 12.53
N PRO A 167 -4.35 13.23 11.45
CA PRO A 167 -4.19 13.75 10.10
C PRO A 167 -4.87 15.10 9.90
N VAL A 168 -4.18 16.03 9.24
CA VAL A 168 -4.71 17.32 8.82
C VAL A 168 -5.69 17.09 7.66
N ALA A 169 -6.93 17.56 7.82
CA ALA A 169 -7.98 17.34 6.83
C ALA A 169 -7.60 17.94 5.46
N GLY A 170 -7.59 17.09 4.42
CA GLY A 170 -7.25 17.48 3.04
C GLY A 170 -5.76 17.53 2.73
N ALA A 171 -4.88 17.26 3.70
CA ALA A 171 -3.46 17.06 3.42
C ALA A 171 -3.24 15.71 2.72
N PRO A 172 -2.23 15.58 1.84
CA PRO A 172 -1.88 14.34 1.14
C PRO A 172 -1.13 13.36 2.06
N VAL A 173 -1.71 13.06 3.22
CA VAL A 173 -1.13 12.18 4.26
C VAL A 173 -1.93 10.88 4.36
N THR A 174 -1.22 9.76 4.48
CA THR A 174 -1.79 8.42 4.64
C THR A 174 -1.32 7.81 5.96
N PRO A 175 -2.20 7.69 6.97
CA PRO A 175 -1.87 6.99 8.22
C PRO A 175 -1.44 5.55 7.96
N TRP A 176 -0.37 5.12 8.63
CA TRP A 176 0.22 3.79 8.50
C TRP A 176 0.09 2.97 9.76
N LEU A 177 0.31 3.57 10.93
CA LEU A 177 0.21 2.89 12.22
C LEU A 177 -0.70 3.71 13.14
N GLU A 178 -1.70 3.07 13.75
CA GLU A 178 -2.63 3.74 14.66
C GLU A 178 -2.70 3.02 16.01
N ASN A 179 -2.66 3.79 17.10
CA ASN A 179 -2.85 3.24 18.44
C ASN A 179 -4.32 2.83 18.68
N PRO A 180 -4.65 2.15 19.79
CA PRO A 180 -6.03 1.73 20.09
C PRO A 180 -7.05 2.89 20.19
N ALA A 181 -6.60 4.14 20.32
CA ALA A 181 -7.46 5.32 20.31
C ALA A 181 -7.70 5.90 18.90
N GLY A 182 -7.17 5.28 17.85
CA GLY A 182 -7.26 5.75 16.46
C GLY A 182 -6.36 6.95 16.18
N GLN A 183 -5.31 7.15 16.98
CA GLN A 183 -4.32 8.22 16.77
C GLN A 183 -3.13 7.66 16.01
N THR A 184 -2.63 8.44 15.05
CA THR A 184 -1.55 8.04 14.14
C THR A 184 -0.20 8.10 14.83
N LEU A 185 0.60 7.04 14.66
CA LEU A 185 1.98 6.87 15.13
C LEU A 185 2.99 6.77 13.98
N ALA A 186 2.53 6.45 12.77
CA ALA A 186 3.34 6.54 11.56
C ALA A 186 2.45 6.96 10.38
N ALA A 187 2.97 7.76 9.44
CA ALA A 187 2.22 8.16 8.25
C ALA A 187 3.12 8.52 7.08
N VAL A 188 2.66 8.24 5.85
CA VAL A 188 3.32 8.69 4.62
C VAL A 188 2.70 9.99 4.17
N TYR A 189 3.51 11.04 4.06
CA TYR A 189 3.18 12.29 3.39
C TYR A 189 3.65 12.23 1.93
N GLN A 190 2.76 12.59 1.00
CA GLN A 190 3.09 12.69 -0.42
C GLN A 190 3.26 14.15 -0.80
N HIS A 191 4.49 14.57 -1.07
CA HIS A 191 4.81 15.97 -1.35
C HIS A 191 4.13 16.47 -2.64
N PRO A 192 3.32 17.54 -2.58
CA PRO A 192 2.69 18.15 -3.75
C PRO A 192 3.71 18.76 -4.73
N SER A 193 3.30 19.01 -5.97
CA SER A 193 4.15 19.62 -7.02
C SER A 193 4.62 21.06 -6.72
N ALA A 194 4.12 21.68 -5.67
CA ALA A 194 4.50 23.02 -5.23
C ALA A 194 5.57 23.01 -4.12
N ASP A 195 5.91 21.82 -3.62
CA ASP A 195 6.89 21.59 -2.56
C ASP A 195 8.32 21.54 -3.11
N ALA A 196 9.32 21.82 -2.27
CA ALA A 196 10.74 21.63 -2.61
C ALA A 196 11.06 20.15 -2.85
N GLN A 197 10.37 19.26 -2.15
CA GLN A 197 10.42 17.80 -2.30
C GLN A 197 9.33 17.26 -3.26
N ALA A 198 8.90 18.05 -4.25
CA ALA A 198 7.79 17.66 -5.14
C ALA A 198 7.92 16.22 -5.66
N GLY A 199 6.88 15.40 -5.43
CA GLY A 199 6.82 14.00 -5.86
C GLY A 199 7.43 12.97 -4.90
N VAL A 200 8.19 13.41 -3.89
CA VAL A 200 8.75 12.52 -2.86
C VAL A 200 7.64 11.94 -1.98
N SER A 201 7.79 10.68 -1.59
CA SER A 201 7.03 10.09 -0.48
C SER A 201 7.93 10.11 0.75
N GLU A 202 7.44 10.73 1.83
CA GLU A 202 8.15 10.89 3.10
C GLU A 202 7.37 10.16 4.20
N LEU A 203 8.02 9.23 4.90
CA LEU A 203 7.40 8.45 5.99
C LEU A 203 7.86 8.98 7.34
N SER A 204 6.91 9.45 8.14
CA SER A 204 7.16 9.93 9.50
C SER A 204 6.85 8.86 10.54
N LEU A 205 7.79 8.57 11.44
CA LEU A 205 7.58 7.81 12.67
C LEU A 205 7.49 8.78 13.86
N THR A 206 6.40 8.74 14.62
CA THR A 206 6.17 9.66 15.75
C THR A 206 6.26 8.95 17.10
N PHE A 207 7.09 7.91 17.20
CA PHE A 207 7.38 7.14 18.41
C PHE A 207 8.87 6.86 18.48
N ASP A 208 9.38 6.65 19.69
CA ASP A 208 10.78 6.34 19.93
C ASP A 208 11.10 4.90 19.52
N TYR A 209 12.37 4.67 19.21
CA TYR A 209 12.85 3.34 18.92
C TYR A 209 14.33 3.23 19.22
N ASN A 210 14.76 2.01 19.49
CA ASN A 210 16.16 1.63 19.51
C ASN A 210 16.31 0.22 18.90
N SER A 211 17.55 -0.23 18.78
CA SER A 211 17.91 -1.47 18.09
C SER A 211 17.40 -2.78 18.73
N THR A 212 16.79 -2.71 19.92
CA THR A 212 16.27 -3.90 20.64
C THR A 212 14.77 -3.84 20.90
N MET A 213 14.12 -2.69 20.72
CA MET A 213 12.67 -2.53 20.95
C MET A 213 11.85 -3.35 19.95
N LEU A 214 10.83 -4.03 20.45
CA LEU A 214 9.95 -4.89 19.64
C LEU A 214 9.26 -4.18 18.45
N PRO A 215 8.67 -2.96 18.59
CA PRO A 215 8.07 -2.28 17.43
C PRO A 215 9.12 -1.97 16.35
N TRP A 216 10.37 -1.70 16.72
CA TRP A 216 11.46 -1.47 15.77
C TRP A 216 11.86 -2.75 15.04
N LEU A 217 12.10 -3.84 15.78
CA LEU A 217 12.47 -5.12 15.19
C LEU A 217 11.40 -5.63 14.21
N LEU A 218 10.12 -5.39 14.50
CA LEU A 218 9.03 -5.76 13.60
C LEU A 218 8.98 -4.91 12.32
N LEU A 219 9.22 -3.60 12.43
CA LEU A 219 9.00 -2.65 11.33
C LEU A 219 10.25 -2.46 10.46
N SER A 220 11.44 -2.45 11.05
CA SER A 220 12.68 -2.05 10.37
C SER A 220 12.97 -2.76 9.04
N PRO A 221 12.73 -4.07 8.86
CA PRO A 221 12.99 -4.73 7.58
C PRO A 221 12.10 -4.16 6.47
N GLY A 222 10.79 -4.06 6.73
CA GLY A 222 9.85 -3.48 5.79
C GLY A 222 10.03 -1.97 5.58
N LEU A 223 10.60 -1.25 6.55
CA LEU A 223 10.98 0.16 6.40
C LEU A 223 12.21 0.33 5.46
N ILE A 224 13.20 -0.57 5.56
CA ILE A 224 14.34 -0.64 4.62
C ILE A 224 13.83 -0.93 3.21
N ASP A 225 12.98 -1.94 3.06
CA ASP A 225 12.31 -2.26 1.80
C ASP A 225 11.54 -1.05 1.27
N TRP A 226 10.74 -0.39 2.11
CA TRP A 226 9.96 0.77 1.67
C TRP A 226 10.84 1.94 1.20
N VAL A 227 11.88 2.32 1.97
CA VAL A 227 12.71 3.49 1.63
C VAL A 227 13.58 3.22 0.39
N THR A 228 14.01 1.98 0.18
CA THR A 228 14.80 1.55 -0.98
C THR A 228 13.94 1.10 -2.17
N GLN A 229 12.61 1.15 -2.04
CA GLN A 229 11.64 0.72 -3.05
C GLN A 229 11.82 -0.77 -3.43
N ASN A 230 12.00 -1.60 -2.41
CA ASN A 230 12.18 -3.06 -2.44
C ASN A 230 13.40 -3.49 -3.29
N THR A 231 14.40 -2.62 -3.43
CA THR A 231 15.58 -2.84 -4.28
C THR A 231 16.84 -2.39 -3.56
N HIS A 232 17.60 -3.32 -2.98
CA HIS A 232 18.82 -3.02 -2.25
C HIS A 232 19.76 -4.22 -2.19
N LEU A 233 21.02 -3.97 -1.81
CA LEU A 233 22.00 -5.02 -1.56
C LEU A 233 21.90 -5.52 -0.12
N GLY A 234 20.79 -6.17 0.22
CA GLY A 234 20.58 -6.75 1.55
C GLY A 234 19.77 -8.03 1.47
N LEU A 235 19.73 -8.79 2.55
CA LEU A 235 18.96 -10.01 2.66
C LEU A 235 18.51 -10.20 4.11
N TYR A 236 17.23 -9.96 4.36
CA TYR A 236 16.61 -10.20 5.67
C TYR A 236 15.95 -11.58 5.77
N ARG A 237 16.15 -12.30 6.88
CA ARG A 237 15.36 -13.49 7.26
C ARG A 237 15.09 -13.50 8.77
N ASN A 238 13.92 -13.99 9.15
CA ASN A 238 13.69 -14.44 10.50
C ASN A 238 14.31 -15.84 10.67
N TYR A 239 15.57 -15.90 11.08
CA TYR A 239 16.29 -17.15 11.33
C TYR A 239 15.89 -17.77 12.66
N PHE A 240 15.77 -19.09 12.71
CA PHE A 240 15.56 -19.83 13.95
C PHE A 240 16.18 -21.21 13.85
N GLY A 241 16.93 -21.61 14.86
CA GLY A 241 17.31 -22.99 15.07
C GLY A 241 17.62 -23.28 16.53
N GLN A 242 17.52 -24.56 16.87
CA GLN A 242 17.65 -25.09 18.22
C GLN A 242 18.42 -26.40 18.18
N ASP A 243 19.59 -26.38 18.80
CA ASP A 243 20.36 -27.57 19.11
C ASP A 243 19.85 -28.22 20.40
N ILE A 244 19.88 -29.54 20.43
CA ILE A 244 19.64 -30.35 21.62
C ILE A 244 20.84 -31.26 21.80
N ASP A 245 21.63 -30.94 22.82
CA ASP A 245 22.83 -31.66 23.21
C ASP A 245 22.47 -32.94 24.02
N ASP A 246 23.45 -33.81 24.22
CA ASP A 246 23.40 -35.02 25.05
C ASP A 246 22.48 -36.16 24.59
N MET A 247 22.16 -36.19 23.29
CA MET A 247 21.28 -37.23 22.75
C MET A 247 21.94 -38.62 22.84
N PHE A 248 21.18 -39.58 23.40
CA PHE A 248 21.54 -40.97 23.75
C PHE A 248 22.18 -41.20 25.12
N ILE A 249 22.64 -40.16 25.84
CA ILE A 249 23.17 -40.32 27.21
C ILE A 249 22.16 -39.84 28.25
N SER A 250 22.50 -39.99 29.53
CA SER A 250 21.68 -39.54 30.67
C SER A 250 22.39 -38.42 31.40
N ASP A 251 21.64 -37.42 31.84
CA ASP A 251 22.18 -36.25 32.51
C ASP A 251 21.89 -36.25 34.00
N ASN A 252 22.79 -35.60 34.75
CA ASN A 252 22.58 -35.38 36.17
C ASN A 252 21.53 -34.29 36.39
N GLU A 253 20.53 -34.59 37.21
CA GLU A 253 19.42 -33.66 37.46
C GLU A 253 19.74 -32.67 38.61
N TRP A 254 19.24 -31.44 38.48
CA TRP A 254 19.33 -30.37 39.47
C TRP A 254 18.64 -30.76 40.78
N SER A 255 19.34 -30.55 41.90
CA SER A 255 18.79 -30.77 43.23
C SER A 255 18.28 -29.47 43.84
N ARG A 256 16.95 -29.31 43.87
CA ARG A 256 16.29 -28.20 44.61
C ARG A 256 16.63 -28.15 46.09
N GLN A 257 16.94 -29.30 46.69
CA GLN A 257 17.32 -29.38 48.10
C GLN A 257 18.69 -28.74 48.37
N TYR A 258 19.62 -28.83 47.43
CA TYR A 258 21.00 -28.34 47.61
C TYR A 258 21.33 -27.12 46.74
N GLN A 259 20.44 -26.75 45.83
CA GLN A 259 20.62 -25.70 44.83
C GLN A 259 21.95 -25.88 44.08
N CYS A 260 22.14 -27.10 43.57
CA CYS A 260 23.31 -27.56 42.82
C CYS A 260 22.98 -28.90 42.11
N THR A 261 23.92 -29.45 41.35
CA THR A 261 23.87 -30.75 40.69
C THR A 261 24.84 -31.74 41.36
N PRO A 262 24.39 -32.56 42.34
CA PRO A 262 25.28 -33.43 43.12
C PRO A 262 26.01 -34.51 42.29
N GLY A 263 25.41 -34.95 41.19
CA GLY A 263 25.95 -35.98 40.30
C GLY A 263 27.08 -35.50 39.37
N ALA A 264 27.22 -34.19 39.16
CA ALA A 264 28.28 -33.64 38.32
C ALA A 264 29.66 -34.02 38.89
N THR A 265 30.58 -34.48 38.04
CA THR A 265 31.89 -35.02 38.47
C THR A 265 33.10 -34.42 37.74
N ASP A 266 32.94 -33.99 36.48
CA ASP A 266 34.05 -33.50 35.65
C ASP A 266 33.70 -32.17 34.95
N PRO A 267 33.70 -31.02 35.65
CA PRO A 267 34.08 -30.86 37.06
C PRO A 267 32.92 -31.03 38.07
N ASN A 268 33.30 -31.38 39.30
CA ASN A 268 32.73 -30.87 40.55
C ASN A 268 31.78 -29.66 40.42
N ASP A 269 30.45 -29.80 40.60
CA ASP A 269 29.61 -28.62 40.85
C ASP A 269 30.02 -27.96 42.17
N VAL A 270 30.66 -26.80 42.05
CA VAL A 270 31.21 -26.02 43.16
C VAL A 270 30.14 -25.32 44.00
N LEU A 271 28.90 -25.23 43.49
CA LEU A 271 27.77 -24.69 44.24
C LEU A 271 27.23 -25.69 45.27
N CYS A 272 27.59 -26.97 45.15
CA CYS A 272 27.16 -27.97 46.09
C CYS A 272 27.80 -27.77 47.48
N PRO A 273 27.04 -27.99 48.57
CA PRO A 273 27.60 -28.03 49.90
C PRO A 273 28.75 -29.03 50.01
N GLN A 274 29.73 -28.72 50.87
CA GLN A 274 30.89 -29.58 51.07
C GLN A 274 30.48 -31.03 51.38
N GLY A 275 30.94 -31.97 50.54
CA GLY A 275 30.66 -33.40 50.66
C GLY A 275 29.43 -33.90 49.90
N VAL A 276 28.70 -33.02 49.19
CA VAL A 276 27.56 -33.37 48.33
C VAL A 276 27.97 -33.45 46.86
N GLY A 277 28.77 -32.50 46.37
CA GLY A 277 29.23 -32.48 44.97
C GLY A 277 30.13 -33.67 44.65
N GLY A 278 29.95 -34.27 43.47
CA GLY A 278 30.64 -35.48 43.03
C GLY A 278 30.08 -36.78 43.63
N ASN A 279 28.87 -36.75 44.20
CA ASN A 279 28.18 -37.90 44.76
C ASN A 279 26.74 -37.98 44.28
N ALA A 280 26.51 -38.69 43.17
CA ALA A 280 25.18 -38.91 42.59
C ALA A 280 24.16 -39.52 43.58
N ALA A 281 24.61 -40.24 44.61
CA ALA A 281 23.70 -40.81 45.63
C ALA A 281 23.01 -39.76 46.50
N ASP A 282 23.53 -38.53 46.56
CA ASP A 282 22.95 -37.43 47.31
C ASP A 282 21.99 -36.58 46.46
N GLY A 283 21.96 -36.77 45.14
CA GLY A 283 21.10 -36.05 44.20
C GLY A 283 19.84 -36.79 43.78
N PRO A 284 18.95 -36.12 43.01
CA PRO A 284 17.96 -36.83 42.20
C PRO A 284 18.63 -37.83 41.24
N PRO A 285 17.91 -38.90 40.80
CA PRO A 285 18.44 -39.81 39.79
C PRO A 285 18.71 -39.10 38.47
N ASP A 286 19.70 -39.59 37.74
CA ASP A 286 19.96 -39.15 36.36
C ASP A 286 18.73 -39.39 35.48
N VAL A 287 18.53 -38.47 34.54
CA VAL A 287 17.34 -38.43 33.69
C VAL A 287 17.71 -38.64 32.23
N GLN A 288 16.82 -39.28 31.50
CA GLN A 288 16.96 -39.52 30.07
C GLN A 288 15.59 -39.53 29.42
N MET A 289 15.52 -38.98 28.20
CA MET A 289 14.35 -39.10 27.33
C MET A 289 13.87 -40.54 27.20
N SER A 290 12.55 -40.71 27.16
CA SER A 290 11.89 -41.97 26.91
C SER A 290 11.48 -42.12 25.44
N ALA A 291 11.04 -43.32 25.04
CA ALA A 291 10.42 -43.53 23.73
C ALA A 291 9.18 -42.64 23.51
N ALA A 292 8.43 -42.33 24.58
CA ALA A 292 7.25 -41.47 24.48
C ALA A 292 7.63 -40.01 24.20
N ASP A 293 8.77 -39.55 24.73
CA ASP A 293 9.30 -38.22 24.45
C ASP A 293 9.70 -38.09 22.99
N VAL A 294 10.37 -39.10 22.43
CA VAL A 294 10.72 -39.11 21.00
C VAL A 294 9.47 -38.99 20.12
N ASP A 295 8.44 -39.80 20.39
CA ASP A 295 7.17 -39.71 19.65
C ASP A 295 6.52 -38.34 19.83
N TYR A 296 6.57 -37.74 21.03
CA TYR A 296 6.03 -36.41 21.29
C TYR A 296 6.77 -35.34 20.49
N VAL A 297 8.10 -35.32 20.55
CA VAL A 297 8.96 -34.32 19.89
C VAL A 297 8.83 -34.44 18.37
N ALA A 298 8.87 -35.64 17.80
CA ALA A 298 8.67 -35.84 16.36
C ALA A 298 7.28 -35.37 15.89
N ASN A 299 6.24 -35.58 16.71
CA ASN A 299 4.91 -35.04 16.41
C ASN A 299 4.83 -33.52 16.59
N TRP A 300 5.58 -32.96 17.53
CA TRP A 300 5.68 -31.52 17.76
C TRP A 300 6.36 -30.82 16.57
N GLU A 301 7.49 -31.34 16.08
CA GLU A 301 8.17 -30.83 14.88
C GLU A 301 7.24 -30.81 13.65
N GLN A 302 6.46 -31.87 13.47
CA GLN A 302 5.46 -31.93 12.39
C GLN A 302 4.35 -30.88 12.55
N GLN A 303 3.96 -30.55 13.78
CA GLN A 303 2.91 -29.58 14.07
C GLN A 303 3.38 -28.14 13.94
N THR A 304 4.60 -27.84 14.39
CA THR A 304 5.17 -26.49 14.40
C THR A 304 5.91 -26.15 13.10
N GLY A 305 6.41 -27.16 12.40
CA GLY A 305 7.33 -26.99 11.26
C GLY A 305 8.76 -26.64 11.68
N ILE A 306 9.05 -26.66 12.99
CA ILE A 306 10.40 -26.50 13.53
C ILE A 306 11.11 -27.84 13.51
N LYS A 307 12.38 -27.85 13.09
CA LYS A 307 13.22 -29.03 13.06
C LYS A 307 14.43 -28.81 13.95
N LEU A 308 14.58 -29.64 14.97
CA LEU A 308 15.67 -29.62 15.93
C LEU A 308 16.92 -30.27 15.33
N GLU A 309 18.09 -29.79 15.74
CA GLU A 309 19.39 -30.42 15.47
C GLU A 309 19.86 -31.15 16.72
N PHE A 310 20.01 -32.47 16.62
CA PHE A 310 20.40 -33.33 17.73
C PHE A 310 21.90 -33.54 17.69
N ALA A 311 22.59 -33.00 18.69
CA ALA A 311 23.98 -33.31 18.97
C ALA A 311 24.00 -34.61 19.78
N PHE A 312 24.60 -35.67 19.23
CA PHE A 312 24.47 -37.03 19.79
C PHE A 312 25.80 -37.65 20.24
N ASN A 313 25.71 -38.55 21.22
CA ASN A 313 26.81 -39.29 21.81
C ASN A 313 26.54 -40.80 21.68
N ALA A 314 27.04 -41.44 20.63
CA ALA A 314 26.59 -42.79 20.28
C ALA A 314 27.01 -43.89 21.30
N ILE A 315 27.90 -43.60 22.26
CA ILE A 315 28.21 -44.54 23.34
C ILE A 315 26.95 -44.97 24.09
N GLY A 316 25.99 -44.05 24.28
CA GLY A 316 24.76 -44.31 25.01
C GLY A 316 23.90 -45.34 24.29
N ALA A 317 23.71 -45.17 22.97
CA ALA A 317 22.98 -46.11 22.13
C ALA A 317 23.63 -47.50 22.05
N CYS A 318 24.94 -47.58 22.29
CA CYS A 318 25.76 -48.79 22.19
C CYS A 318 26.13 -49.42 23.54
N THR A 319 25.57 -48.92 24.65
CA THR A 319 25.84 -49.46 25.99
C THR A 319 24.53 -49.77 26.71
N ALA A 320 24.45 -50.93 27.37
CA ALA A 320 23.24 -51.34 28.08
C ALA A 320 23.56 -52.02 29.43
N PRO A 321 22.64 -52.01 30.41
CA PRO A 321 22.87 -52.64 31.71
C PRO A 321 22.98 -54.16 31.67
N SER A 322 22.54 -54.80 30.58
CA SER A 322 22.63 -56.24 30.37
C SER A 322 22.58 -56.60 28.89
N SER A 323 23.08 -57.78 28.53
CA SER A 323 22.98 -58.30 27.16
C SER A 323 21.54 -58.61 26.71
N THR A 324 20.56 -58.56 27.61
CA THR A 324 19.13 -58.74 27.29
C THR A 324 18.38 -57.43 27.10
N THR A 325 19.04 -56.31 27.37
CA THR A 325 18.48 -54.95 27.30
C THR A 325 19.26 -54.08 26.33
N THR A 326 20.04 -54.66 25.42
CA THR A 326 20.71 -53.91 24.34
C THR A 326 19.66 -53.31 23.42
N SER A 327 19.92 -52.09 22.95
CA SER A 327 19.12 -51.45 21.90
C SER A 327 19.22 -52.21 20.57
N GLY A 328 18.41 -51.81 19.60
CA GLY A 328 18.49 -52.28 18.20
C GLY A 328 19.51 -51.51 17.36
N ALA A 329 20.30 -50.61 17.97
CA ALA A 329 21.31 -49.85 17.27
C ALA A 329 22.41 -50.76 16.70
N ASN A 330 22.83 -50.47 15.47
CA ASN A 330 23.88 -51.19 14.78
C ASN A 330 25.27 -50.67 15.17
N CYS A 331 25.77 -51.18 16.29
CA CYS A 331 27.09 -50.84 16.83
C CYS A 331 28.17 -51.81 16.32
N SER A 332 28.42 -51.91 15.01
CA SER A 332 29.34 -52.95 14.49
C SER A 332 30.09 -52.63 13.19
N GLY A 333 29.96 -51.43 12.64
CA GLY A 333 30.63 -51.04 11.40
C GLY A 333 31.75 -50.03 11.59
N SER A 334 32.16 -49.40 10.49
CA SER A 334 33.34 -48.54 10.46
C SER A 334 33.20 -47.42 9.43
N THR A 335 33.75 -46.25 9.73
CA THR A 335 33.94 -45.17 8.76
C THR A 335 35.43 -45.01 8.44
N THR A 336 35.74 -44.38 7.31
CA THR A 336 37.12 -43.98 6.97
C THR A 336 37.14 -42.54 6.53
N VAL A 337 37.85 -41.71 7.29
CA VAL A 337 37.98 -40.27 7.06
C VAL A 337 39.45 -39.95 6.84
N ASN A 338 39.79 -39.34 5.70
CA ASN A 338 41.15 -38.96 5.30
C ASN A 338 42.24 -40.05 5.45
N GLY A 339 41.86 -41.33 5.41
CA GLY A 339 42.77 -42.47 5.52
C GLY A 339 42.84 -43.12 6.91
N ASN A 340 42.17 -42.55 7.91
CA ASN A 340 41.99 -43.13 9.25
C ASN A 340 40.68 -43.91 9.31
N THR A 341 40.73 -45.17 9.72
CA THR A 341 39.54 -46.02 9.86
C THR A 341 39.14 -46.13 11.33
N PHE A 342 37.91 -45.74 11.64
CA PHE A 342 37.31 -45.82 12.97
C PHE A 342 36.27 -46.92 12.94
N THR A 343 36.39 -47.89 13.86
CA THR A 343 35.50 -49.05 13.93
C THR A 343 34.80 -49.04 15.27
N ASP A 344 33.48 -49.15 15.23
CA ASP A 344 32.62 -49.21 16.41
C ASP A 344 33.07 -50.33 17.36
N PRO A 345 33.17 -50.07 18.68
CA PRO A 345 33.64 -51.06 19.65
C PRO A 345 32.69 -52.25 19.86
N GLY A 346 31.44 -52.17 19.38
CA GLY A 346 30.43 -53.18 19.68
C GLY A 346 29.47 -52.74 20.78
N GLN A 347 28.32 -53.42 20.84
CA GLN A 347 27.41 -53.37 21.99
C GLN A 347 28.16 -53.76 23.29
N THR A 348 28.15 -52.85 24.26
CA THR A 348 28.82 -53.02 25.56
C THR A 348 27.81 -53.24 26.67
N VAL A 349 28.17 -54.05 27.67
CA VAL A 349 27.33 -54.28 28.86
C VAL A 349 27.97 -53.60 30.06
N ASP A 350 27.31 -52.58 30.59
CA ASP A 350 27.67 -51.87 31.81
C ASP A 350 26.44 -51.61 32.68
N SER A 351 26.40 -52.22 33.86
CA SER A 351 25.29 -52.10 34.82
C SER A 351 25.04 -50.68 35.35
N GLY A 352 25.97 -49.75 35.13
CA GLY A 352 25.81 -48.33 35.45
C GLY A 352 24.93 -47.57 34.46
N TYR A 353 24.72 -48.08 33.24
CA TYR A 353 23.92 -47.42 32.21
C TYR A 353 22.41 -47.66 32.38
N PRO A 354 21.55 -46.72 31.95
CA PRO A 354 20.10 -46.90 31.97
C PRO A 354 19.64 -47.98 31.00
N ASN A 355 18.49 -48.60 31.27
CA ASN A 355 17.83 -49.48 30.29
C ASN A 355 17.04 -48.62 29.30
N ASP A 356 17.73 -48.15 28.27
CA ASP A 356 17.27 -47.15 27.31
C ASP A 356 16.87 -47.75 25.95
N ALA A 357 16.89 -49.08 25.80
CA ALA A 357 16.65 -49.75 24.52
C ALA A 357 15.36 -49.29 23.82
N ALA A 358 14.30 -48.99 24.57
CA ALA A 358 13.06 -48.47 24.01
C ALA A 358 13.24 -47.07 23.42
N PHE A 359 13.92 -46.18 24.13
CA PHE A 359 14.24 -44.81 23.70
C PHE A 359 15.10 -44.82 22.44
N VAL A 360 16.23 -45.52 22.47
CA VAL A 360 17.16 -45.62 21.32
C VAL A 360 16.47 -46.17 20.08
N ASN A 361 15.66 -47.23 20.24
CA ASN A 361 14.94 -47.83 19.12
C ASN A 361 13.89 -46.89 18.50
N GLU A 362 13.19 -46.12 19.34
CA GLU A 362 12.20 -45.17 18.84
C GLU A 362 12.88 -43.98 18.16
N LEU A 363 13.99 -43.48 18.72
CA LEU A 363 14.78 -42.40 18.13
C LEU A 363 15.35 -42.80 16.76
N LEU A 364 15.90 -44.01 16.61
CA LEU A 364 16.34 -44.54 15.32
C LEU A 364 15.18 -44.79 14.34
N LYS A 365 13.98 -45.14 14.83
CA LYS A 365 12.78 -45.25 14.01
C LYS A 365 12.33 -43.89 13.47
N GLN A 366 12.50 -42.83 14.25
CA GLN A 366 12.09 -41.45 13.92
C GLN A 366 13.24 -40.59 13.35
N GLN A 367 14.41 -41.17 13.10
CA GLN A 367 15.65 -40.44 12.74
C GLN A 367 15.55 -39.43 11.59
N ALA A 368 14.59 -39.60 10.68
CA ALA A 368 14.36 -38.69 9.56
C ALA A 368 13.65 -37.39 9.93
N SER A 369 13.03 -37.34 11.11
CA SER A 369 12.39 -36.15 11.65
C SER A 369 13.41 -35.09 12.06
N PHE A 370 14.60 -35.50 12.52
CA PHE A 370 15.61 -34.61 13.11
C PHE A 370 16.78 -34.28 12.15
N ASN A 371 17.53 -33.22 12.46
CA ASN A 371 18.89 -33.00 11.97
C ASN A 371 19.89 -33.59 12.98
N TRP A 372 21.10 -33.95 12.53
CA TRP A 372 22.08 -34.60 13.41
C TRP A 372 23.46 -33.99 13.25
N ILE A 373 24.14 -33.81 14.38
CA ILE A 373 25.54 -33.39 14.46
C ILE A 373 26.27 -34.21 15.53
N THR A 374 27.56 -34.44 15.36
CA THR A 374 28.36 -35.19 16.34
C THR A 374 28.51 -34.37 17.62
N HIS A 375 28.28 -35.02 18.77
CA HIS A 375 28.54 -34.43 20.08
C HIS A 375 29.71 -35.09 20.83
N THR A 376 30.61 -35.76 20.10
CA THR A 376 31.64 -36.70 20.59
C THR A 376 31.04 -38.02 21.08
N TRP A 377 31.70 -39.13 20.78
CA TRP A 377 31.21 -40.47 21.06
C TRP A 377 30.78 -40.68 22.52
N SER A 378 31.62 -40.28 23.46
CA SER A 378 31.45 -40.56 24.89
C SER A 378 31.03 -39.36 25.73
N HIS A 379 30.86 -38.19 25.10
CA HIS A 379 30.74 -36.91 25.80
C HIS A 379 31.97 -36.63 26.68
N MET A 380 33.15 -36.94 26.14
CA MET A 380 34.40 -36.77 26.86
C MET A 380 34.69 -35.27 27.06
N TYR A 381 34.97 -34.87 28.30
CA TYR A 381 35.56 -33.56 28.56
C TYR A 381 36.94 -33.46 27.89
N LEU A 382 37.02 -32.71 26.78
CA LEU A 382 38.24 -32.49 25.98
C LEU A 382 39.10 -31.33 26.52
N GLY A 383 38.73 -30.80 27.69
CA GLY A 383 39.44 -29.72 28.35
C GLY A 383 40.65 -30.19 29.16
N CYS A 384 41.01 -29.40 30.16
CA CYS A 384 42.20 -29.66 30.94
C CYS A 384 41.95 -30.50 32.20
N GLN A 385 42.68 -31.60 32.38
CA GLN A 385 42.63 -32.42 33.60
C GLN A 385 43.39 -31.82 34.79
N VAL A 386 44.49 -31.10 34.50
CA VAL A 386 45.30 -30.43 35.54
C VAL A 386 45.57 -29.01 35.10
N GLY A 387 44.74 -28.12 35.63
CA GLY A 387 44.95 -26.70 35.55
C GLY A 387 46.29 -26.28 36.14
N GLY A 388 47.02 -25.40 35.45
CA GLY A 388 48.26 -24.84 35.95
C GLY A 388 48.42 -23.36 35.60
N PRO A 389 49.25 -22.62 36.35
CA PRO A 389 49.51 -21.22 36.03
C PRO A 389 50.30 -21.19 34.74
N GLN A 390 49.75 -20.55 33.72
CA GLN A 390 50.55 -20.24 32.54
C GLN A 390 51.65 -19.25 32.97
N PRO A 391 52.94 -19.54 32.72
CA PRO A 391 53.98 -18.53 32.88
C PRO A 391 53.65 -17.38 31.94
N ALA A 392 53.47 -16.17 32.49
CA ALA A 392 53.20 -14.98 31.70
C ALA A 392 54.37 -14.68 30.75
N ASN A 393 54.26 -15.15 29.52
CA ASN A 393 55.01 -14.66 28.37
C ASN A 393 53.99 -13.98 27.45
N ALA A 394 53.48 -12.83 27.89
CA ALA A 394 52.45 -12.09 27.18
C ALA A 394 52.83 -11.82 25.71
N PRO A 395 51.88 -11.87 24.77
CA PRO A 395 51.97 -11.09 23.56
C PRO A 395 51.84 -9.62 23.96
N THR A 396 52.98 -8.95 24.10
CA THR A 396 52.96 -7.48 24.00
C THR A 396 52.43 -7.15 22.60
N ALA A 397 51.53 -6.17 22.47
CA ALA A 397 50.97 -5.79 21.17
C ALA A 397 52.02 -5.86 20.06
N GLY A 398 51.76 -6.67 19.05
CA GLY A 398 52.77 -7.02 18.05
C GLY A 398 53.39 -5.76 17.45
N THR A 399 54.72 -5.74 17.27
CA THR A 399 55.43 -4.62 16.65
C THR A 399 55.24 -4.54 15.13
N GLY A 400 54.23 -5.22 14.57
CA GLY A 400 53.95 -5.30 13.14
C GLY A 400 52.46 -5.41 12.87
N GLY A 401 51.93 -4.46 12.11
CA GLY A 401 50.51 -4.28 11.82
C GLY A 401 50.24 -2.81 11.48
N SER A 402 49.10 -2.52 10.87
CA SER A 402 48.55 -1.16 10.78
C SER A 402 47.04 -1.26 10.81
N LEU A 403 46.41 -0.67 11.83
CA LEU A 403 44.96 -0.46 11.86
C LEU A 403 44.56 0.44 10.68
N ALA A 404 43.41 0.14 10.08
CA ALA A 404 42.80 1.04 9.12
C ALA A 404 42.38 2.32 9.83
N ALA A 405 42.38 3.45 9.10
CA ALA A 405 41.84 4.68 9.64
C ALA A 405 40.32 4.51 9.81
N GLY A 406 39.80 4.76 11.02
CA GLY A 406 38.40 4.49 11.34
C GLY A 406 38.12 4.53 12.83
N GLY A 407 36.84 4.42 13.20
CA GLY A 407 36.41 4.27 14.59
C GLY A 407 36.49 2.82 15.03
N TYR A 408 36.94 2.60 16.26
CA TYR A 408 37.00 1.30 16.93
C TYR A 408 36.48 1.43 18.36
N SER A 409 35.89 0.37 18.89
CA SER A 409 35.52 0.24 20.30
C SER A 409 36.47 -0.75 20.97
N TYR A 410 36.84 -0.47 22.22
CA TYR A 410 37.65 -1.38 23.03
C TYR A 410 37.00 -1.69 24.36
N GLU A 411 37.09 -2.94 24.79
CA GLU A 411 36.71 -3.38 26.13
C GLU A 411 37.91 -4.01 26.82
N VAL A 412 37.95 -3.87 28.14
CA VAL A 412 38.98 -4.47 28.98
C VAL A 412 38.30 -5.25 30.10
N THR A 413 38.59 -6.54 30.18
CA THR A 413 38.18 -7.40 31.29
C THR A 413 39.38 -7.66 32.19
N ALA A 414 39.15 -7.89 33.48
CA ALA A 414 40.15 -8.43 34.39
C ALA A 414 40.16 -9.96 34.26
N ALA A 415 41.31 -10.54 33.95
CA ALA A 415 41.47 -11.97 33.84
C ALA A 415 41.95 -12.56 35.17
N THR A 416 41.28 -13.62 35.65
CA THR A 416 41.60 -14.30 36.92
C THR A 416 41.76 -15.79 36.69
N ALA A 417 42.34 -16.50 37.66
CA ALA A 417 42.44 -17.96 37.63
C ALA A 417 41.09 -18.73 37.56
N TYR A 418 39.93 -18.07 37.50
CA TYR A 418 38.60 -18.70 37.51
C TYR A 418 37.61 -18.13 36.47
N GLY A 419 37.95 -17.04 35.81
CA GLY A 419 37.03 -16.30 34.95
C GLY A 419 37.59 -14.96 34.51
N GLU A 420 37.04 -14.40 33.44
CA GLU A 420 37.15 -12.97 33.17
C GLU A 420 36.10 -12.21 33.99
N SER A 421 36.42 -10.99 34.42
CA SER A 421 35.43 -10.08 34.99
C SER A 421 34.50 -9.54 33.91
N GLU A 422 33.43 -8.88 34.32
CA GLU A 422 32.68 -8.02 33.40
C GLU A 422 33.59 -7.05 32.64
N PRO A 423 33.30 -6.79 31.36
CA PRO A 423 34.06 -5.84 30.56
C PRO A 423 33.91 -4.41 31.09
N SER A 424 34.94 -3.60 30.86
CA SER A 424 34.85 -2.14 31.00
C SER A 424 33.74 -1.58 30.13
N THR A 425 33.23 -0.39 30.44
CA THR A 425 32.44 0.35 29.46
C THR A 425 33.25 0.52 28.16
N PRO A 426 32.65 0.25 26.98
CA PRO A 426 33.33 0.39 25.70
C PRO A 426 34.03 1.73 25.54
N GLN A 427 35.34 1.69 25.31
CA GLN A 427 36.14 2.86 24.99
C GLN A 427 36.14 3.08 23.48
N GLN A 428 35.43 4.10 23.02
CA GLN A 428 35.42 4.50 21.62
C GLN A 428 36.69 5.27 21.27
N VAL A 429 37.40 4.86 20.21
CA VAL A 429 38.63 5.51 19.77
C VAL A 429 38.70 5.60 18.25
N THR A 430 39.14 6.74 17.73
CA THR A 430 39.40 6.94 16.30
C THR A 430 40.88 6.73 15.98
N VAL A 431 41.17 5.80 15.09
CA VAL A 431 42.52 5.54 14.59
C VAL A 431 42.83 6.50 13.43
N GLY A 432 43.88 7.29 13.59
CA GLY A 432 44.40 8.17 12.53
C GLY A 432 45.40 7.47 11.59
N ALA A 433 45.99 8.22 10.66
CA ALA A 433 46.90 7.71 9.63
C ALA A 433 48.16 6.98 10.14
N ASN A 434 48.45 7.04 11.44
CA ASN A 434 49.55 6.32 12.08
C ASN A 434 49.25 4.83 12.31
N GLY A 435 48.00 4.39 12.14
CA GLY A 435 47.63 2.97 12.12
C GLY A 435 47.72 2.24 13.47
N SER A 436 47.62 2.95 14.59
CA SER A 436 47.65 2.36 15.94
C SER A 436 46.85 3.19 16.94
N VAL A 437 46.48 2.60 18.08
CA VAL A 437 45.82 3.28 19.19
C VAL A 437 46.39 2.84 20.55
N SER A 438 46.50 3.77 21.48
CA SER A 438 46.90 3.47 22.87
C SER A 438 45.73 3.65 23.82
N LEU A 439 45.49 2.63 24.64
CA LEU A 439 44.46 2.55 25.68
C LEU A 439 45.11 2.67 27.05
N SER A 440 44.38 3.22 28.02
CA SER A 440 44.77 3.24 29.42
C SER A 440 43.57 3.09 30.35
N TRP A 441 43.67 2.26 31.38
CA TRP A 441 42.60 2.00 32.35
C TRP A 441 43.15 1.92 33.78
N PRO A 442 42.32 2.17 34.82
CA PRO A 442 42.71 1.96 36.22
C PRO A 442 42.67 0.47 36.59
N ASP A 443 43.21 0.11 37.76
CA ASP A 443 43.27 -1.28 38.27
C ASP A 443 41.89 -1.99 38.35
N ALA A 444 40.81 -1.22 38.43
CA ALA A 444 39.44 -1.67 38.21
C ALA A 444 38.92 -1.13 36.85
N PRO A 445 38.97 -1.92 35.76
CA PRO A 445 38.82 -1.42 34.38
C PRO A 445 37.44 -0.80 34.09
N ASN A 446 36.39 -1.19 34.82
CA ASN A 446 35.04 -0.64 34.73
C ASN A 446 34.79 0.59 35.66
N GLY A 447 35.78 1.06 36.41
CA GLY A 447 35.69 2.25 37.25
C GLY A 447 34.86 2.12 38.54
N GLY A 448 34.24 0.96 38.79
CA GLY A 448 33.39 0.71 39.97
C GLY A 448 33.31 -0.75 40.47
N GLY A 449 33.91 -1.71 39.76
CA GLY A 449 33.98 -3.13 40.13
C GLY A 449 35.12 -3.48 41.08
N PRO A 450 35.21 -4.75 41.51
CA PRO A 450 36.31 -5.22 42.36
C PRO A 450 37.66 -5.05 41.64
N SER A 451 38.68 -4.57 42.36
CA SER A 451 40.06 -4.55 41.86
C SER A 451 40.60 -5.98 41.72
N LEU A 452 41.64 -6.19 40.92
CA LEU A 452 42.25 -7.52 40.80
C LEU A 452 42.70 -8.06 42.17
N ALA A 453 43.29 -7.19 43.00
CA ALA A 453 43.66 -7.52 44.39
C ALA A 453 42.47 -7.92 45.29
N LYS A 454 41.25 -7.44 45.00
CA LYS A 454 40.03 -7.84 45.74
C LYS A 454 39.60 -9.23 45.26
N LEU A 455 39.59 -9.47 43.95
CA LEU A 455 39.31 -10.78 43.36
C LEU A 455 40.30 -11.85 43.88
N GLU A 456 41.60 -11.54 43.95
CA GLU A 456 42.60 -12.43 44.57
C GLU A 456 42.31 -12.77 46.05
N SER A 457 41.73 -11.82 46.79
CA SER A 457 41.42 -12.01 48.21
C SER A 457 40.11 -12.77 48.45
N GLU A 458 39.17 -12.71 47.50
CA GLU A 458 37.89 -13.41 47.57
C GLU A 458 38.03 -14.85 47.06
N TYR A 459 38.90 -15.06 46.08
CA TYR A 459 39.17 -16.37 45.47
C TYR A 459 40.57 -16.90 45.88
N PHE A 460 40.63 -17.56 47.05
CA PHE A 460 41.88 -18.19 47.54
C PHE A 460 42.19 -19.53 46.85
N GLY A 461 43.43 -19.68 46.35
CA GLY A 461 44.01 -20.99 46.00
C GLY A 461 44.23 -21.27 44.50
N GLY A 462 43.92 -20.32 43.62
CA GLY A 462 44.14 -20.47 42.18
C GLY A 462 45.57 -20.17 41.76
N THR A 463 46.14 -21.01 40.91
CA THR A 463 47.44 -20.78 40.27
C THR A 463 47.20 -20.46 38.80
N GLY A 464 46.71 -19.27 38.44
CA GLY A 464 46.34 -18.90 37.07
C GLY A 464 46.92 -17.57 36.59
N PHE A 465 46.59 -17.15 35.35
CA PHE A 465 46.90 -15.80 34.85
C PHE A 465 46.12 -14.75 35.65
N TRP A 466 46.81 -13.68 36.03
CA TRP A 466 46.24 -12.49 36.67
C TRP A 466 46.67 -11.28 35.83
N GLY A 467 45.69 -10.57 35.25
CA GLY A 467 45.92 -9.47 34.33
C GLY A 467 44.64 -8.93 33.70
N TYR A 468 44.74 -8.46 32.46
CA TYR A 468 43.64 -7.87 31.70
C TYR A 468 43.62 -8.36 30.27
N ASP A 469 42.44 -8.66 29.76
CA ASP A 469 42.21 -8.96 28.35
C ASP A 469 41.65 -7.73 27.64
N ILE A 470 42.11 -7.49 26.42
CA ILE A 470 41.77 -6.31 25.62
C ILE A 470 41.08 -6.79 24.36
N TYR A 471 39.83 -6.38 24.22
CA TYR A 471 39.01 -6.69 23.08
C TYR A 471 38.82 -5.47 22.19
N ARG A 472 38.69 -5.71 20.88
CA ARG A 472 38.40 -4.68 19.87
C ARG A 472 37.19 -5.07 19.06
N ALA A 473 36.36 -4.08 18.78
CA ALA A 473 35.30 -4.12 17.78
C ALA A 473 35.42 -2.89 16.85
N PRO A 474 34.79 -2.88 15.66
CA PRO A 474 34.49 -1.64 14.96
C PRO A 474 33.72 -0.66 15.87
N ALA A 475 33.83 0.65 15.64
CA ALA A 475 33.09 1.63 16.44
C ALA A 475 31.57 1.36 16.42
N GLY A 476 30.95 1.38 17.61
CA GLY A 476 29.51 1.14 17.78
C GLY A 476 29.09 -0.33 17.76
N SER A 477 30.04 -1.25 17.57
CA SER A 477 29.78 -2.69 17.62
C SER A 477 29.82 -3.22 19.06
N THR A 478 28.90 -4.11 19.41
CA THR A 478 28.92 -4.90 20.66
C THR A 478 29.67 -6.23 20.49
N SER A 479 30.38 -6.37 19.37
CA SER A 479 30.99 -7.63 18.94
C SER A 479 32.50 -7.56 19.06
N PHE A 480 32.97 -7.91 20.24
CA PHE A 480 34.35 -7.73 20.66
C PHE A 480 35.18 -8.99 20.38
N GLY A 481 36.34 -8.81 19.72
CA GLY A 481 37.32 -9.87 19.51
C GLY A 481 38.59 -9.59 20.32
N LEU A 482 39.16 -10.61 20.96
CA LEU A 482 40.40 -10.46 21.73
C LEU A 482 41.55 -10.02 20.81
N VAL A 483 42.23 -8.91 21.16
CA VAL A 483 43.35 -8.37 20.40
C VAL A 483 44.66 -8.30 21.17
N GLY A 484 44.62 -8.46 22.51
CA GLY A 484 45.82 -8.58 23.33
C GLY A 484 45.53 -8.69 24.82
N GLN A 485 46.59 -8.82 25.62
CA GLN A 485 46.50 -8.99 27.08
C GLN A 485 47.57 -8.13 27.77
N VAL A 486 47.30 -7.68 29.00
CA VAL A 486 48.25 -6.96 29.87
C VAL A 486 48.36 -7.66 31.20
N LYS A 487 49.57 -8.05 31.59
CA LYS A 487 49.84 -8.70 32.87
C LYS A 487 49.61 -7.74 34.05
N GLU A 488 49.06 -8.24 35.15
CA GLU A 488 49.01 -7.52 36.43
C GLU A 488 50.43 -7.22 37.00
N ASP A 489 50.53 -6.14 37.77
CA ASP A 489 51.63 -5.91 38.73
C ASP A 489 51.34 -6.58 40.08
N PRO A 490 51.94 -7.75 40.38
CA PRO A 490 51.65 -8.51 41.60
C PRO A 490 52.15 -7.84 42.89
N THR A 491 52.79 -6.67 42.79
CA THR A 491 53.23 -5.88 43.96
C THR A 491 52.18 -4.86 44.41
N GLY A 492 51.12 -4.64 43.62
CA GLY A 492 50.08 -3.64 43.87
C GLY A 492 50.58 -2.19 43.77
N ALA A 493 51.74 -1.95 43.15
CA ALA A 493 52.33 -0.61 43.03
C ALA A 493 51.78 0.18 41.82
N THR A 494 51.18 -0.51 40.85
CA THR A 494 50.62 0.07 39.62
C THR A 494 49.17 0.47 39.82
N GLY A 495 48.85 1.76 39.64
CA GLY A 495 47.47 2.28 39.75
C GLY A 495 46.71 2.41 38.43
N SER A 496 47.38 2.18 37.29
CA SER A 496 46.80 2.24 35.94
C SER A 496 47.65 1.46 34.94
N TYR A 497 46.98 0.76 34.02
CA TYR A 497 47.55 -0.08 32.98
C TYR A 497 47.33 0.53 31.60
N SER A 498 48.08 0.06 30.60
CA SER A 498 47.96 0.55 29.22
C SER A 498 48.30 -0.52 28.19
N PHE A 499 47.66 -0.44 27.03
CA PHE A 499 47.90 -1.30 25.86
C PHE A 499 47.96 -0.46 24.58
N THR A 500 48.80 -0.82 23.62
CA THR A 500 48.85 -0.12 22.31
C THR A 500 48.55 -1.07 21.19
N ASP A 501 47.34 -1.03 20.64
CA ASP A 501 46.95 -1.86 19.52
C ASP A 501 47.53 -1.31 18.20
N THR A 502 48.27 -2.15 17.48
CA THR A 502 48.90 -1.85 16.19
C THR A 502 48.15 -2.50 15.01
N GLY A 503 47.06 -3.24 15.26
CA GLY A 503 46.35 -3.99 14.23
C GLY A 503 47.08 -5.26 13.79
N ALA A 504 48.04 -5.74 14.59
CA ALA A 504 48.77 -6.99 14.35
C ALA A 504 47.85 -8.23 14.34
N THR A 505 46.82 -8.20 15.19
CA THR A 505 45.82 -9.27 15.34
C THR A 505 44.53 -8.80 14.68
N ALA A 506 43.98 -9.58 13.73
CA ALA A 506 42.66 -9.33 13.15
C ALA A 506 41.57 -9.88 14.09
N PRO A 507 40.38 -9.23 14.21
CA PRO A 507 39.26 -9.82 14.93
C PRO A 507 38.81 -11.12 14.21
N GLY A 508 38.46 -12.17 14.94
CA GLY A 508 37.93 -13.42 14.36
C GLY A 508 38.96 -14.49 13.98
N GLY A 509 40.25 -14.32 14.31
CA GLY A 509 41.17 -15.47 14.36
C GLY A 509 40.73 -16.42 15.48
N GLY A 510 40.70 -17.73 15.23
CA GLY A 510 40.29 -18.68 16.26
C GLY A 510 41.18 -18.65 17.50
N PRO A 511 40.68 -19.19 18.63
CA PRO A 511 41.35 -19.27 19.92
C PRO A 511 42.53 -20.24 19.83
N GLY A 512 43.59 -19.84 19.12
CA GLY A 512 44.79 -20.65 19.04
C GLY A 512 45.48 -20.60 20.40
N SER A 513 45.25 -21.61 21.25
CA SER A 513 46.14 -21.81 22.39
C SER A 513 47.51 -22.22 21.83
N THR A 514 48.44 -21.30 21.91
CA THR A 514 49.87 -21.64 21.77
C THR A 514 50.47 -21.56 23.17
N SER A 515 51.64 -22.15 23.36
CA SER A 515 52.44 -21.94 24.58
C SER A 515 52.83 -20.47 24.83
N THR A 516 52.38 -19.53 23.98
CA THR A 516 52.69 -18.10 23.96
C THR A 516 51.45 -17.20 23.83
N PHE A 517 50.23 -17.75 23.72
CA PHE A 517 48.99 -16.98 23.49
C PHE A 517 47.80 -17.78 24.07
N PRO A 518 47.35 -17.51 25.31
CA PRO A 518 46.05 -17.95 25.78
C PRO A 518 44.96 -17.03 25.21
N THR A 519 43.76 -17.56 24.99
CA THR A 519 42.64 -16.84 24.38
C THR A 519 41.39 -16.94 25.27
N ALA A 520 40.44 -16.03 25.04
CA ALA A 520 39.21 -15.75 25.82
C ALA A 520 38.32 -16.94 26.27
N THR A 521 38.59 -18.16 25.84
CA THR A 521 37.90 -19.38 26.32
C THR A 521 38.55 -20.01 27.54
N ASP A 522 39.71 -19.52 27.93
CA ASP A 522 40.43 -19.94 29.12
C ASP A 522 40.74 -18.71 29.96
N PRO A 523 40.03 -18.47 31.08
CA PRO A 523 40.29 -17.30 31.90
C PRO A 523 41.69 -17.30 32.57
N GLY A 524 42.49 -18.35 32.39
CA GLY A 524 43.86 -18.38 32.88
C GLY A 524 44.28 -19.70 33.51
N ILE A 525 43.53 -20.77 33.26
CA ILE A 525 43.84 -22.16 33.59
C ILE A 525 44.14 -22.93 32.28
N GLY A 526 45.21 -22.52 31.60
CA GLY A 526 45.75 -23.35 30.54
C GLY A 526 46.28 -24.64 31.15
N CYS A 527 46.35 -25.70 30.36
CA CYS A 527 46.91 -26.93 30.89
C CYS A 527 48.34 -26.76 31.42
N SER A 528 48.57 -27.32 32.61
CA SER A 528 49.88 -27.33 33.28
C SER A 528 51.00 -27.91 32.40
N SER A 529 50.64 -28.68 31.36
CA SER A 529 51.49 -29.09 30.24
C SER A 529 50.67 -29.53 29.03
N ALA A 530 51.28 -29.69 27.85
CA ALA A 530 50.60 -30.27 26.68
C ALA A 530 50.03 -31.69 26.92
N ALA A 531 50.58 -32.43 27.89
CA ALA A 531 50.10 -33.76 28.27
C ALA A 531 48.94 -33.76 29.28
N ALA A 532 48.52 -32.58 29.76
CA ALA A 532 47.38 -32.44 30.67
C ALA A 532 46.06 -32.15 29.94
N TRP A 533 46.10 -31.97 28.62
CA TRP A 533 44.92 -31.96 27.76
C TRP A 533 44.38 -33.37 27.60
N LEU A 534 43.06 -33.49 27.58
CA LEU A 534 42.37 -34.73 27.30
C LEU A 534 41.91 -34.82 25.84
N PRO A 535 41.91 -36.04 25.25
CA PRO A 535 42.56 -37.26 25.74
C PRO A 535 44.09 -37.15 25.69
N ALA A 536 44.74 -37.55 26.79
CA ALA A 536 46.18 -37.82 26.77
C ALA A 536 46.45 -39.06 25.91
N THR A 537 47.55 -39.09 25.14
CA THR A 537 47.88 -40.20 24.21
C THR A 537 47.68 -41.57 24.87
N SER A 538 46.67 -42.31 24.43
CA SER A 538 46.21 -43.59 24.96
C SER A 538 46.13 -44.63 23.83
N ALA A 539 45.98 -45.92 24.15
CA ALA A 539 45.81 -47.00 23.17
C ALA A 539 44.43 -47.70 23.29
N ASN A 540 43.49 -47.07 24.01
CA ASN A 540 42.14 -47.59 24.30
C ASN A 540 41.06 -46.93 23.41
N PRO A 541 39.79 -47.41 23.44
CA PRO A 541 38.70 -46.92 22.57
C PRO A 541 38.29 -45.44 22.73
N ASP A 542 38.82 -44.77 23.76
CA ASP A 542 38.71 -43.34 24.02
C ASP A 542 40.14 -42.80 24.21
N SER A 543 40.82 -42.51 23.11
CA SER A 543 42.26 -42.19 23.13
C SER A 543 42.69 -40.98 22.32
N SER A 544 41.77 -40.39 21.54
CA SER A 544 42.04 -39.22 20.69
C SER A 544 40.74 -38.49 20.34
N ILE A 545 40.81 -37.19 20.07
CA ILE A 545 39.67 -36.38 19.60
C ILE A 545 39.13 -36.96 18.27
N GLU A 546 40.01 -37.43 17.40
CA GLU A 546 39.65 -38.07 16.13
C GLU A 546 38.82 -39.34 16.34
N GLN A 547 39.10 -40.10 17.40
CA GLN A 547 38.35 -41.30 17.74
C GLN A 547 36.96 -40.96 18.25
N GLU A 548 36.85 -39.97 19.14
CA GLU A 548 35.58 -39.47 19.64
C GLU A 548 34.66 -39.01 18.49
N ILE A 549 35.21 -38.32 17.49
CA ILE A 549 34.45 -37.90 16.31
C ILE A 549 34.16 -39.09 15.37
N GLY A 550 35.19 -39.89 15.09
CA GLY A 550 35.13 -40.94 14.07
C GLY A 550 34.24 -42.13 14.45
N LEU A 551 34.05 -42.39 15.74
CA LEU A 551 33.12 -43.42 16.21
C LEU A 551 31.65 -42.98 16.05
N ASP A 552 31.33 -41.71 16.29
CA ASP A 552 30.00 -41.16 16.00
C ASP A 552 29.70 -41.16 14.49
N ASP A 553 30.67 -40.77 13.66
CA ASP A 553 30.56 -40.87 12.19
C ASP A 553 30.28 -42.32 11.75
N ALA A 554 30.97 -43.29 12.35
CA ALA A 554 30.76 -44.71 12.06
C ALA A 554 29.35 -45.15 12.48
N PHE A 555 28.90 -44.74 13.66
CA PHE A 555 27.55 -45.02 14.15
C PHE A 555 26.47 -44.43 13.25
N ALA A 556 26.61 -43.15 12.88
CA ALA A 556 25.68 -42.45 12.01
C ALA A 556 25.55 -43.15 10.64
N ALA A 557 26.70 -43.52 10.04
CA ALA A 557 26.74 -44.24 8.78
C ALA A 557 26.11 -45.64 8.87
N ASN A 558 26.36 -46.37 9.96
CA ASN A 558 25.86 -47.75 10.14
C ASN A 558 24.37 -47.83 10.45
N ASN A 559 23.83 -46.82 11.11
CA ASN A 559 22.41 -46.71 11.45
C ASN A 559 21.60 -45.95 10.40
N GLY A 560 22.28 -45.29 9.45
CA GLY A 560 21.66 -44.59 8.34
C GLY A 560 21.03 -43.25 8.73
N LEU A 561 21.60 -42.55 9.71
CA LEU A 561 21.11 -41.24 10.18
C LEU A 561 20.98 -40.28 9.00
N THR A 562 19.74 -39.97 8.65
CA THR A 562 19.41 -39.04 7.58
C THR A 562 19.52 -37.61 8.09
N ASN A 563 20.04 -36.69 7.27
CA ASN A 563 20.31 -35.28 7.65
C ASN A 563 21.45 -35.13 8.68
N PHE A 564 22.38 -36.08 8.74
CA PHE A 564 23.61 -35.95 9.52
C PHE A 564 24.64 -35.05 8.81
N SER A 565 25.29 -34.18 9.59
CA SER A 565 26.38 -33.31 9.17
C SER A 565 27.74 -33.92 9.55
N PRO A 566 28.37 -34.75 8.70
CA PRO A 566 29.64 -35.43 9.01
C PRO A 566 30.86 -34.49 9.08
N SER A 567 30.66 -33.20 8.80
CA SER A 567 31.70 -32.17 8.95
C SER A 567 31.36 -31.14 10.03
N GLY A 568 30.33 -31.40 10.83
CA GLY A 568 29.96 -30.61 11.99
C GLY A 568 30.47 -31.27 13.28
N LEU A 569 30.84 -30.46 14.27
CA LEU A 569 31.28 -30.92 15.58
C LEU A 569 30.73 -30.00 16.68
N VAL A 570 29.99 -30.55 17.62
CA VAL A 570 29.77 -29.91 18.92
C VAL A 570 30.60 -30.69 19.93
N THR A 571 31.53 -30.04 20.62
CA THR A 571 32.29 -30.71 21.69
C THR A 571 31.49 -30.75 22.98
N GLY A 572 31.55 -31.85 23.73
CA GLY A 572 30.94 -31.92 25.07
C GLY A 572 31.37 -30.75 25.94
N GLU A 573 30.41 -30.14 26.64
CA GLU A 573 30.58 -28.94 27.48
C GLU A 573 31.32 -27.77 26.81
N HIS A 574 31.28 -27.68 25.47
CA HIS A 574 32.09 -26.73 24.68
C HIS A 574 33.60 -26.84 24.94
N SER A 575 34.07 -28.00 25.37
CA SER A 575 35.43 -28.22 25.85
C SER A 575 36.43 -28.55 24.73
N GLY A 576 37.69 -28.21 24.95
CA GLY A 576 38.80 -28.67 24.11
C GLY A 576 38.93 -27.99 22.74
N LEU A 577 38.09 -27.01 22.41
CA LEU A 577 38.26 -26.17 21.20
C LEU A 577 39.62 -25.44 21.20
N GLU A 578 40.16 -25.20 22.39
CA GLU A 578 41.46 -24.57 22.66
C GLU A 578 42.60 -25.58 22.60
N SER A 579 42.32 -26.88 22.59
CA SER A 579 43.36 -27.90 22.66
C SER A 579 44.36 -27.73 21.51
N PRO A 580 45.69 -27.80 21.76
CA PRO A 580 46.69 -27.68 20.72
C PRO A 580 46.60 -28.79 19.66
N THR A 581 45.89 -29.89 19.96
CA THR A 581 45.63 -30.98 19.00
C THR A 581 44.34 -30.78 18.21
N MET A 582 43.38 -29.96 18.68
CA MET A 582 42.09 -29.76 18.02
C MET A 582 42.21 -29.32 16.54
N PRO A 583 43.09 -28.37 16.15
CA PRO A 583 43.22 -27.99 14.74
C PRO A 583 43.63 -29.17 13.84
N GLN A 584 44.57 -29.99 14.32
CA GLN A 584 45.02 -31.20 13.63
C GLN A 584 43.88 -32.21 13.52
N SER A 585 43.17 -32.48 14.62
CA SER A 585 42.06 -33.43 14.68
C SER A 585 40.90 -33.02 13.79
N MET A 586 40.50 -31.74 13.79
CA MET A 586 39.52 -31.20 12.85
C MET A 586 39.97 -31.39 11.40
N ALA A 587 41.25 -31.22 11.09
CA ALA A 587 41.78 -31.44 9.74
C ALA A 587 41.79 -32.92 9.34
N ASP A 588 42.16 -33.82 10.26
CA ASP A 588 42.15 -35.26 10.04
C ASP A 588 40.72 -35.79 9.87
N MET A 589 39.75 -35.23 10.59
CA MET A 589 38.33 -35.57 10.49
C MET A 589 37.57 -34.77 9.44
N GLY A 590 38.20 -33.77 8.79
CA GLY A 590 37.55 -32.95 7.77
C GLY A 590 36.42 -32.05 8.29
N ILE A 591 36.43 -31.71 9.58
CA ILE A 591 35.46 -30.83 10.22
C ILE A 591 35.52 -29.43 9.58
N LYS A 592 34.38 -28.91 9.17
CA LYS A 592 34.22 -27.58 8.54
C LYS A 592 33.49 -26.60 9.43
N VAL A 593 32.71 -27.09 10.38
CA VAL A 593 31.90 -26.27 11.28
C VAL A 593 31.98 -26.86 12.67
N PHE A 594 32.00 -26.01 13.69
CA PHE A 594 31.88 -26.46 15.07
C PHE A 594 31.02 -25.51 15.90
N GLY A 595 30.24 -26.04 16.83
CA GLY A 595 29.42 -25.26 17.75
C GLY A 595 30.31 -24.53 18.78
N SER A 596 29.99 -23.28 19.07
CA SER A 596 30.63 -22.49 20.13
C SER A 596 29.60 -21.77 21.01
N ASP A 597 29.98 -21.34 22.20
CA ASP A 597 29.08 -20.62 23.12
C ASP A 597 29.07 -19.12 22.81
N ALA A 598 27.93 -18.59 22.38
CA ALA A 598 27.79 -17.18 22.02
C ALA A 598 27.84 -16.22 23.22
N SER A 599 27.65 -16.70 24.46
CA SER A 599 27.85 -15.87 25.65
C SER A 599 29.32 -15.54 25.91
N ARG A 600 30.23 -16.39 25.41
CA ARG A 600 31.69 -16.17 25.47
C ARG A 600 32.26 -15.68 24.15
N GLN A 601 31.78 -16.25 23.05
CA GLN A 601 32.28 -16.05 21.68
C GLN A 601 31.12 -15.73 20.73
N PRO A 602 30.52 -14.54 20.84
CA PRO A 602 29.36 -14.17 20.01
C PRO A 602 29.71 -14.04 18.53
N GLN A 603 30.99 -13.94 18.16
CA GLN A 603 31.42 -13.82 16.76
C GLN A 603 31.90 -15.15 16.20
N SER A 604 31.58 -15.39 14.93
CA SER A 604 32.16 -16.51 14.20
C SER A 604 33.67 -16.30 14.04
N TYR A 605 34.44 -17.37 14.23
CA TYR A 605 35.88 -17.41 14.05
C TYR A 605 36.28 -18.72 13.36
N THR A 606 37.55 -18.83 12.96
CA THR A 606 38.03 -20.04 12.27
C THR A 606 39.19 -20.72 12.97
N ILE A 607 39.16 -22.05 13.01
CA ILE A 607 40.27 -22.91 13.43
C ILE A 607 40.86 -23.56 12.17
N SER A 608 42.14 -23.28 11.89
CA SER A 608 42.84 -23.85 10.75
C SER A 608 43.89 -24.86 11.18
N GLY A 609 43.86 -26.04 10.57
CA GLY A 609 44.82 -27.11 10.80
C GLY A 609 45.31 -27.77 9.52
N THR A 610 46.30 -28.64 9.63
CA THR A 610 46.83 -29.42 8.50
C THR A 610 46.80 -30.88 8.89
N SER A 611 46.10 -31.73 8.15
CA SER A 611 46.01 -33.17 8.42
C SER A 611 47.38 -33.85 8.42
N ALA A 612 47.47 -35.05 9.00
CA ALA A 612 48.70 -35.85 8.99
C ALA A 612 49.13 -36.23 7.55
N SER A 613 48.17 -36.22 6.61
CA SER A 613 48.40 -36.40 5.17
C SER A 613 48.85 -35.12 4.43
N GLY A 614 48.92 -33.99 5.13
CA GLY A 614 49.36 -32.70 4.61
C GLY A 614 48.26 -31.84 3.97
N ALA A 615 46.98 -32.21 4.13
CA ALA A 615 45.85 -31.44 3.63
C ALA A 615 45.45 -30.34 4.61
N SER A 616 45.36 -29.10 4.17
CA SER A 616 44.87 -28.00 5.01
C SER A 616 43.35 -28.03 5.14
N ASN A 617 42.88 -27.71 6.34
CA ASN A 617 41.47 -27.63 6.68
C ASN A 617 41.22 -26.37 7.53
N THR A 618 40.08 -25.73 7.30
CA THR A 618 39.62 -24.59 8.09
C THR A 618 38.18 -24.87 8.49
N ALA A 619 37.95 -24.91 9.80
CA ALA A 619 36.63 -25.03 10.40
C ALA A 619 36.16 -23.66 10.90
N SER A 620 34.89 -23.33 10.72
CA SER A 620 34.29 -22.06 11.17
C SER A 620 33.36 -22.31 12.35
N SER A 621 33.39 -21.45 13.36
CA SER A 621 32.48 -21.59 14.49
C SER A 621 31.06 -21.20 14.11
N ALA A 622 30.10 -21.91 14.69
CA ALA A 622 28.70 -21.57 14.76
C ALA A 622 28.38 -21.17 16.23
N PRO A 623 28.37 -19.87 16.54
CA PRO A 623 28.00 -19.41 17.88
C PRO A 623 26.53 -19.75 18.18
N ARG A 624 26.30 -20.34 19.35
CA ARG A 624 24.99 -20.78 19.84
C ARG A 624 24.63 -20.00 21.10
N TYR A 625 23.44 -19.40 21.13
CA TYR A 625 22.92 -18.67 22.29
C TYR A 625 22.50 -19.64 23.41
N PRO A 626 23.02 -19.47 24.63
CA PRO A 626 22.41 -20.12 25.78
C PRO A 626 21.05 -19.48 26.08
N SER A 627 20.19 -20.23 26.76
CA SER A 627 18.95 -19.71 27.34
C SER A 627 18.96 -19.94 28.85
N ASN A 628 18.07 -19.26 29.58
CA ASN A 628 17.79 -19.64 30.96
C ASN A 628 16.80 -20.83 31.03
N ILE A 629 17.03 -21.83 30.18
CA ILE A 629 16.48 -23.19 30.27
C ILE A 629 17.69 -24.11 30.43
N TYR A 630 17.92 -24.59 31.64
CA TYR A 630 19.21 -25.17 32.02
C TYR A 630 19.32 -26.65 31.66
N TYR A 631 20.54 -27.08 31.36
CA TYR A 631 20.87 -28.42 30.84
C TYR A 631 20.49 -29.59 31.75
N ASN A 632 20.35 -29.32 33.03
CA ASN A 632 20.19 -30.23 34.16
C ASN A 632 18.80 -30.12 34.80
N ALA A 633 17.83 -29.52 34.11
CA ALA A 633 16.47 -29.34 34.61
C ALA A 633 15.43 -29.96 33.66
N SER A 634 14.86 -31.09 34.06
CA SER A 634 13.87 -31.84 33.27
C SER A 634 12.44 -31.31 33.34
N ASN A 635 12.15 -30.40 34.28
CA ASN A 635 10.81 -29.90 34.54
C ASN A 635 10.82 -28.49 35.19
N TRP A 636 9.71 -27.76 35.04
CA TRP A 636 9.58 -26.37 35.53
C TRP A 636 9.89 -26.16 37.01
N PRO A 637 9.50 -27.04 37.95
CA PRO A 637 9.93 -26.91 39.34
C PRO A 637 11.45 -26.84 39.53
N ASP A 638 12.20 -27.72 38.86
CA ASP A 638 13.67 -27.77 38.96
C ASP A 638 14.29 -26.56 38.21
N GLU A 639 13.78 -26.26 37.02
CA GLU A 639 14.15 -25.08 36.20
C GLU A 639 13.99 -23.75 36.96
N LEU A 640 12.81 -23.53 37.57
CA LEU A 640 12.55 -22.33 38.35
C LEU A 640 13.40 -22.27 39.60
N SER A 641 13.76 -23.40 40.19
CA SER A 641 14.67 -23.41 41.33
C SER A 641 16.06 -22.96 40.91
N GLU A 642 16.58 -23.44 39.79
CA GLU A 642 17.91 -23.03 39.31
C GLU A 642 17.93 -21.57 38.87
N TYR A 643 16.94 -21.14 38.08
CA TYR A 643 16.75 -19.74 37.70
C TYR A 643 16.72 -18.82 38.92
N ASN A 644 15.89 -19.14 39.92
CA ASN A 644 15.78 -18.30 41.09
C ASN A 644 17.05 -18.37 41.95
N THR A 645 17.83 -19.44 41.90
CA THR A 645 19.10 -19.53 42.62
C THR A 645 20.07 -18.51 42.01
N ALA A 646 20.08 -18.37 40.69
CA ALA A 646 20.91 -17.42 39.96
C ALA A 646 20.44 -15.95 40.07
N TYR A 647 19.12 -15.69 40.07
CA TYR A 647 18.58 -14.32 39.97
C TYR A 647 17.96 -13.77 41.25
N VAL A 648 17.64 -14.58 42.27
CA VAL A 648 17.11 -14.07 43.55
C VAL A 648 18.26 -13.67 44.47
N ALA A 649 18.16 -12.49 45.06
CA ALA A 649 19.17 -11.91 45.92
C ALA A 649 19.43 -12.77 47.17
N THR A 650 20.70 -12.85 47.56
CA THR A 650 21.16 -13.58 48.75
C THR A 650 20.31 -13.25 49.99
N GLY A 651 19.83 -14.28 50.67
CA GLY A 651 18.97 -14.16 51.86
C GLY A 651 17.48 -13.90 51.59
N SER A 652 17.07 -13.71 50.33
CA SER A 652 15.66 -13.65 49.94
C SER A 652 15.12 -15.05 49.67
N SER A 653 13.89 -15.34 50.07
CA SER A 653 13.28 -16.67 49.92
C SER A 653 13.07 -17.03 48.45
N MET A 654 13.36 -18.28 48.12
CA MET A 654 13.16 -18.88 46.79
C MET A 654 11.71 -19.21 46.47
N GLY A 655 10.82 -19.17 47.47
CA GLY A 655 9.40 -19.49 47.27
C GLY A 655 9.07 -20.97 47.04
N ASP A 656 10.05 -21.90 47.10
CA ASP A 656 9.79 -23.33 46.99
C ASP A 656 9.06 -23.84 48.26
N SER A 657 7.88 -24.43 48.05
CA SER A 657 7.05 -24.98 49.13
C SER A 657 7.60 -26.26 49.79
N LEU A 658 8.42 -27.05 49.06
CA LEU A 658 9.08 -28.25 49.55
C LEU A 658 10.37 -27.90 50.29
N TYR A 659 11.06 -26.83 49.87
CA TYR A 659 12.32 -26.38 50.44
C TYR A 659 12.25 -24.90 50.90
N PRO A 660 11.38 -24.57 51.87
CA PRO A 660 11.09 -23.18 52.25
C PRO A 660 12.24 -22.45 52.96
N ALA A 661 13.32 -23.17 53.32
CA ALA A 661 14.51 -22.60 53.94
C ALA A 661 15.51 -22.07 52.90
N GLU A 662 15.36 -22.44 51.63
CA GLU A 662 16.29 -22.05 50.58
C GLU A 662 16.12 -20.58 50.20
N THR A 663 17.27 -19.92 49.99
CA THR A 663 17.35 -18.52 49.59
C THR A 663 18.10 -18.40 48.27
N GLY A 664 17.89 -17.31 47.54
CA GLY A 664 18.66 -17.04 46.34
C GLY A 664 20.15 -16.89 46.63
N LYS A 665 20.98 -17.00 45.59
CA LYS A 665 22.45 -16.86 45.65
C LYS A 665 22.96 -15.67 44.81
N CYS A 666 22.09 -14.85 44.24
CA CYS A 666 22.48 -13.66 43.48
C CYS A 666 23.07 -12.61 44.44
N GLU A 667 24.31 -12.18 44.20
CA GLU A 667 24.91 -11.07 44.92
C GLU A 667 24.66 -9.76 44.17
N ASP A 668 23.98 -8.80 44.79
CA ASP A 668 23.61 -7.53 44.15
C ASP A 668 24.84 -6.63 43.93
N THR A 669 25.38 -6.71 42.72
CA THR A 669 26.47 -5.91 42.19
C THR A 669 25.98 -5.08 40.99
N PRO A 670 26.72 -4.04 40.55
CA PRO A 670 26.38 -3.31 39.33
C PRO A 670 26.30 -4.17 38.05
N SER A 671 26.78 -5.41 38.12
CA SER A 671 26.93 -6.37 37.02
C SER A 671 25.87 -7.46 37.02
N THR A 672 25.13 -7.60 38.12
CA THR A 672 24.13 -8.66 38.31
C THR A 672 22.74 -8.06 38.35
N THR A 673 21.76 -8.75 37.78
CA THR A 673 20.38 -8.30 37.81
C THR A 673 19.58 -9.06 38.87
N CYS A 674 19.88 -8.80 40.15
CA CYS A 674 19.23 -9.53 41.23
C CYS A 674 17.79 -9.03 41.47
N THR A 675 16.89 -9.97 41.76
CA THR A 675 15.52 -9.70 42.17
C THR A 675 15.32 -10.09 43.64
N THR A 676 14.33 -9.52 44.32
CA THR A 676 13.99 -9.92 45.70
C THR A 676 12.74 -10.80 45.76
N THR A 677 12.12 -11.07 44.62
CA THR A 677 10.91 -11.87 44.48
C THR A 677 11.18 -12.97 43.45
N PRO A 678 10.95 -14.25 43.80
CA PRO A 678 11.19 -15.33 42.86
C PRO A 678 10.29 -15.20 41.63
N ALA A 679 10.86 -15.48 40.47
CA ALA A 679 10.16 -15.59 39.21
C ALA A 679 9.31 -16.87 39.19
N GLY A 680 8.14 -16.78 38.56
CA GLY A 680 7.33 -17.95 38.20
C GLY A 680 7.50 -18.30 36.73
N GLU A 681 6.93 -19.45 36.34
CA GLU A 681 6.96 -19.96 34.96
C GLU A 681 6.56 -18.90 33.93
N SER A 682 5.43 -18.20 34.13
CA SER A 682 4.94 -17.21 33.17
C SER A 682 5.86 -15.99 33.01
N SER A 683 6.61 -15.59 34.04
CA SER A 683 7.55 -14.48 33.95
C SER A 683 8.86 -14.89 33.28
N VAL A 684 9.34 -16.12 33.54
CA VAL A 684 10.53 -16.65 32.86
C VAL A 684 10.20 -16.87 31.38
N LEU A 685 9.09 -17.54 31.06
CA LEU A 685 8.62 -17.72 29.68
C LEU A 685 8.51 -16.40 28.93
N ALA A 686 7.85 -15.38 29.51
CA ALA A 686 7.70 -14.08 28.85
C ALA A 686 9.03 -13.34 28.62
N SER A 687 10.02 -13.54 29.50
CA SER A 687 11.36 -12.96 29.35
C SER A 687 12.16 -13.69 28.28
N GLU A 688 12.28 -15.01 28.41
CA GLU A 688 13.09 -15.84 27.52
C GLU A 688 12.51 -15.88 26.11
N SER A 689 11.18 -15.97 25.97
CA SER A 689 10.55 -15.99 24.64
C SER A 689 10.72 -14.65 23.93
N ARG A 690 10.79 -13.55 24.67
CA ARG A 690 11.08 -12.22 24.13
C ARG A 690 12.54 -12.06 23.70
N ILE A 691 13.49 -12.67 24.42
CA ILE A 691 14.91 -12.70 24.03
C ILE A 691 15.07 -13.52 22.75
N LEU A 692 14.54 -14.74 22.75
CA LEU A 692 14.54 -15.65 21.60
C LEU A 692 13.92 -14.99 20.36
N LEU A 693 12.74 -14.39 20.52
CA LEU A 693 12.07 -13.65 19.46
C LEU A 693 12.86 -12.41 19.03
N GLY A 694 13.58 -11.78 19.95
CA GLY A 694 14.48 -10.66 19.67
C GLY A 694 15.59 -11.05 18.70
N HIS A 695 16.20 -12.22 18.87
CA HIS A 695 17.19 -12.76 17.93
C HIS A 695 16.57 -13.05 16.57
N VAL A 696 15.41 -13.72 16.56
CA VAL A 696 14.66 -14.05 15.34
C VAL A 696 14.34 -12.80 14.51
N LEU A 697 13.78 -11.76 15.14
CA LEU A 697 13.39 -10.53 14.46
C LEU A 697 14.57 -9.59 14.16
N ALA A 698 15.76 -9.88 14.69
CA ALA A 698 16.96 -9.07 14.47
C ALA A 698 17.81 -9.56 13.30
N ASP A 699 17.31 -10.49 12.47
CA ASP A 699 18.04 -11.09 11.35
C ASP A 699 19.33 -11.82 11.80
N ASP A 700 19.27 -12.45 12.98
CA ASP A 700 20.42 -13.12 13.58
C ASP A 700 20.43 -14.62 13.24
N PRO A 701 21.40 -15.13 12.44
CA PRO A 701 21.44 -16.52 12.00
C PRO A 701 21.95 -17.50 13.08
N ARG A 702 22.32 -17.03 14.28
CA ARG A 702 22.86 -17.88 15.35
C ARG A 702 21.80 -18.83 15.91
N MET A 703 22.24 -20.03 16.25
CA MET A 703 21.42 -21.07 16.87
C MET A 703 21.19 -20.76 18.34
N ASN A 704 20.22 -21.44 18.95
CA ASN A 704 20.13 -21.60 20.41
C ASN A 704 20.50 -23.04 20.74
N TYR A 705 20.91 -23.31 21.97
CA TYR A 705 21.15 -24.68 22.42
C TYR A 705 20.46 -24.97 23.76
N ALA A 706 20.10 -26.24 23.94
CA ALA A 706 19.47 -26.84 25.10
C ALA A 706 19.90 -28.31 25.14
N HIS A 707 19.38 -29.11 26.07
CA HIS A 707 19.85 -30.49 26.27
C HIS A 707 18.66 -31.46 26.31
N GLN A 708 18.91 -32.77 26.19
CA GLN A 708 17.86 -33.79 26.13
C GLN A 708 16.92 -33.75 27.34
N THR A 709 17.39 -33.35 28.51
CA THR A 709 16.57 -33.15 29.73
C THR A 709 15.38 -32.23 29.48
N ASN A 710 15.57 -31.17 28.69
CA ASN A 710 14.56 -30.17 28.43
C ASN A 710 13.43 -30.68 27.51
N LEU A 711 13.63 -31.86 26.89
CA LEU A 711 12.63 -32.57 26.09
C LEU A 711 11.90 -33.68 26.87
N ILE A 712 12.12 -33.82 28.17
CA ILE A 712 11.46 -34.85 28.97
C ILE A 712 10.06 -34.41 29.41
N GLY A 713 9.07 -35.28 29.24
CA GLY A 713 7.72 -35.07 29.74
C GLY A 713 6.75 -36.26 29.51
N PRO A 714 5.44 -36.06 29.69
CA PRO A 714 4.86 -34.98 30.46
C PRO A 714 5.19 -35.13 31.96
N ALA A 715 5.55 -34.05 32.64
CA ALA A 715 5.78 -34.03 34.09
C ALA A 715 4.49 -33.61 34.81
N THR A 716 3.46 -34.45 34.73
CA THR A 716 2.12 -34.02 35.20
C THR A 716 2.01 -33.97 36.72
N GLN A 717 1.47 -32.87 37.25
CA GLN A 717 1.06 -32.75 38.65
C GLN A 717 -0.43 -32.44 38.72
N THR A 718 -1.16 -33.12 39.61
CA THR A 718 -2.57 -32.81 39.88
C THR A 718 -2.70 -32.02 41.16
N VAL A 719 -3.04 -30.73 41.04
CA VAL A 719 -3.29 -29.83 42.17
C VAL A 719 -4.75 -29.39 42.13
N ASN A 720 -5.48 -29.59 43.23
CA ASN A 720 -6.91 -29.26 43.34
C ASN A 720 -7.80 -29.85 42.23
N GLY A 721 -7.44 -31.00 41.67
CA GLY A 721 -8.18 -31.66 40.59
C GLY A 721 -7.89 -31.15 39.18
N VAL A 722 -6.94 -30.22 39.03
CA VAL A 722 -6.39 -29.81 37.73
C VAL A 722 -5.05 -30.51 37.53
N THR A 723 -4.94 -31.31 36.48
CA THR A 723 -3.68 -31.91 36.03
C THR A 723 -3.00 -30.92 35.10
N SER A 724 -1.85 -30.39 35.51
CA SER A 724 -0.97 -29.56 34.68
C SER A 724 0.27 -30.35 34.30
N ASP A 725 0.77 -30.15 33.09
CA ASP A 725 2.06 -30.67 32.61
C ASP A 725 3.15 -29.62 32.85
N TYR A 726 4.27 -30.03 33.44
CA TYR A 726 5.42 -29.17 33.73
C TYR A 726 6.70 -29.63 33.02
N GLY A 727 6.62 -30.59 32.09
CA GLY A 727 7.76 -31.06 31.28
C GLY A 727 7.93 -30.24 30.00
N TYR A 728 8.79 -30.72 29.10
CA TYR A 728 9.05 -30.12 27.78
C TYR A 728 9.35 -28.60 27.87
N THR A 729 10.26 -28.21 28.77
CA THR A 729 10.53 -26.80 29.12
C THR A 729 10.95 -25.98 27.90
N ILE A 730 11.89 -26.50 27.09
CA ILE A 730 12.33 -25.81 25.87
C ILE A 730 11.23 -25.75 24.80
N LEU A 731 10.41 -26.80 24.63
CA LEU A 731 9.29 -26.76 23.68
C LEU A 731 8.22 -25.76 24.12
N SER A 732 7.99 -25.61 25.42
CA SER A 732 7.08 -24.61 25.98
C SER A 732 7.55 -23.18 25.68
N LEU A 733 8.86 -22.93 25.83
CA LEU A 733 9.49 -21.67 25.44
C LEU A 733 9.34 -21.38 23.94
N ILE A 734 9.67 -22.34 23.09
CA ILE A 734 9.56 -22.18 21.63
C ILE A 734 8.11 -21.99 21.21
N ASN A 735 7.15 -22.70 21.82
CA ASN A 735 5.73 -22.53 21.54
C ASN A 735 5.23 -21.11 21.86
N ASP A 736 5.68 -20.51 22.98
CA ASP A 736 5.32 -19.14 23.33
C ASP A 736 5.90 -18.13 22.33
N MET A 737 7.18 -18.29 21.95
CA MET A 737 7.82 -17.48 20.90
C MET A 737 7.08 -17.63 19.56
N LEU A 738 6.72 -18.86 19.16
CA LEU A 738 5.98 -19.13 17.92
C LEU A 738 4.59 -18.52 17.96
N ALA A 739 3.90 -18.54 19.11
CA ALA A 739 2.59 -17.92 19.26
C ALA A 739 2.68 -16.40 19.04
N GLN A 740 3.70 -15.75 19.61
CA GLN A 740 3.97 -14.33 19.41
C GLN A 740 4.31 -14.03 17.94
N TYR A 741 5.31 -14.71 17.38
CA TYR A 741 5.73 -14.54 15.98
C TYR A 741 4.55 -14.72 15.01
N ASN A 742 3.80 -15.81 15.16
CA ASN A 742 2.64 -16.09 14.31
C ASN A 742 1.48 -15.12 14.50
N SER A 743 1.45 -14.32 15.57
CA SER A 743 0.43 -13.29 15.75
C SER A 743 0.73 -12.01 14.97
N TRP A 744 2.01 -11.76 14.63
CA TRP A 744 2.46 -10.51 14.01
C TRP A 744 3.03 -10.67 12.60
N TYR A 745 3.62 -11.84 12.29
CA TYR A 745 4.32 -12.10 11.04
C TYR A 745 3.59 -13.11 10.13
N THR A 746 3.78 -12.97 8.82
CA THR A 746 3.32 -13.90 7.78
C THR A 746 4.47 -14.67 7.13
N ALA A 747 5.68 -14.11 7.12
CA ALA A 747 6.86 -14.77 6.55
C ALA A 747 7.23 -16.01 7.39
N PRO A 748 7.69 -17.11 6.77
CA PRO A 748 8.13 -18.28 7.51
C PRO A 748 9.46 -18.02 8.24
N LEU A 749 9.69 -18.77 9.32
CA LEU A 749 11.02 -18.87 9.91
C LEU A 749 11.96 -19.63 8.97
N THR A 750 13.20 -19.18 8.86
CA THR A 750 14.26 -19.90 8.15
C THR A 750 14.95 -20.82 9.14
N GLN A 751 14.75 -22.13 8.96
CA GLN A 751 15.33 -23.15 9.83
C GLN A 751 16.85 -23.17 9.69
N MET A 752 17.53 -23.16 10.83
CA MET A 752 18.98 -23.15 10.93
C MET A 752 19.49 -24.47 11.53
N THR A 753 20.71 -24.80 11.12
CA THR A 753 21.65 -25.75 11.71
C THR A 753 22.97 -25.04 11.93
N ASP A 754 23.85 -25.56 12.78
CA ASP A 754 25.21 -25.05 12.96
C ASP A 754 25.92 -24.80 11.61
N ALA A 755 25.78 -25.74 10.68
CA ALA A 755 26.37 -25.65 9.35
C ALA A 755 25.85 -24.43 8.55
N SER A 756 24.54 -24.20 8.56
CA SER A 756 23.93 -23.05 7.88
C SER A 756 24.20 -21.72 8.60
N THR A 757 24.35 -21.75 9.93
CA THR A 757 24.73 -20.58 10.74
C THR A 757 26.14 -20.13 10.38
N ALA A 758 27.11 -21.05 10.42
CA ALA A 758 28.48 -20.74 10.03
C ALA A 758 28.58 -20.26 8.56
N GLN A 759 27.81 -20.86 7.65
CA GLN A 759 27.74 -20.41 6.27
C GLN A 759 27.21 -18.98 6.16
N THR A 760 26.08 -18.67 6.79
CA THR A 760 25.41 -17.36 6.69
C THR A 760 26.27 -16.27 7.31
N LEU A 761 26.84 -16.51 8.51
CA LEU A 761 27.79 -15.58 9.14
C LEU A 761 29.03 -15.35 8.28
N GLY A 762 29.56 -16.40 7.64
CA GLY A 762 30.68 -16.31 6.73
C GLY A 762 30.37 -15.47 5.47
N GLN A 763 29.18 -15.64 4.90
CA GLN A 763 28.70 -14.84 3.76
C GLN A 763 28.54 -13.37 4.15
N SER A 764 27.88 -13.08 5.28
CA SER A 764 27.73 -11.72 5.79
C SER A 764 29.06 -11.04 6.08
N ALA A 765 30.02 -11.75 6.70
CA ALA A 765 31.35 -11.22 6.96
C ALA A 765 32.14 -10.95 5.66
N ALA A 766 32.08 -11.86 4.68
CA ALA A 766 32.74 -11.68 3.39
C ALA A 766 32.15 -10.49 2.61
N TRP A 767 30.82 -10.33 2.66
CA TRP A 767 30.13 -9.20 2.07
C TRP A 767 30.51 -7.88 2.73
N ALA A 768 30.46 -7.79 4.06
CA ALA A 768 30.86 -6.60 4.82
C ALA A 768 32.31 -6.19 4.50
N ALA A 769 33.22 -7.15 4.35
CA ALA A 769 34.59 -6.88 3.95
C ALA A 769 34.70 -6.32 2.52
N ALA A 770 33.92 -6.84 1.57
CA ALA A 770 33.91 -6.38 0.18
C ALA A 770 33.29 -4.98 0.02
N GLU A 771 32.25 -4.69 0.81
CA GLU A 771 31.57 -3.40 0.92
C GLU A 771 32.51 -2.33 1.50
N GLN A 772 33.17 -2.65 2.62
CA GLN A 772 34.20 -1.79 3.23
C GLN A 772 35.38 -1.53 2.27
N ALA A 773 35.78 -2.53 1.48
CA ALA A 773 36.84 -2.37 0.48
C ALA A 773 36.40 -1.53 -0.73
N GLY A 774 35.10 -1.25 -0.89
CA GLY A 774 34.55 -0.52 -2.03
C GLY A 774 34.72 -1.25 -3.37
N THR A 775 34.85 -2.59 -3.32
CA THR A 775 35.11 -3.42 -4.51
C THR A 775 33.86 -3.73 -5.31
N VAL A 776 32.70 -3.77 -4.64
CA VAL A 776 31.40 -4.01 -5.25
C VAL A 776 30.68 -2.69 -5.48
N THR A 777 30.12 -2.54 -6.67
CA THR A 777 29.22 -1.44 -7.04
C THR A 777 27.89 -2.01 -7.50
N ALA A 778 26.80 -1.37 -7.13
CA ALA A 778 25.49 -1.70 -7.67
C ALA A 778 24.66 -0.47 -7.93
N SER A 779 23.91 -0.49 -9.02
CA SER A 779 22.99 0.58 -9.37
C SER A 779 21.75 0.04 -10.07
N VAL A 780 20.65 0.77 -9.93
CA VAL A 780 19.41 0.56 -10.67
C VAL A 780 19.23 1.65 -11.71
N GLN A 781 18.93 1.26 -12.94
CA GLN A 781 18.54 2.17 -14.00
C GLN A 781 17.54 1.50 -14.93
N ASN A 782 16.40 2.15 -15.18
CA ASN A 782 15.36 1.66 -16.10
C ASN A 782 14.94 0.20 -15.82
N GLY A 783 14.79 -0.14 -14.53
CA GLY A 783 14.41 -1.47 -14.08
C GLY A 783 15.52 -2.53 -14.15
N ASN A 784 16.75 -2.17 -14.52
CA ASN A 784 17.88 -3.10 -14.45
C ASN A 784 18.76 -2.78 -13.24
N VAL A 785 18.97 -3.76 -12.38
CA VAL A 785 19.96 -3.74 -11.31
C VAL A 785 21.24 -4.36 -11.84
N VAL A 786 22.30 -3.56 -11.94
CA VAL A 786 23.63 -4.04 -12.36
C VAL A 786 24.51 -4.09 -11.13
N ILE A 787 25.08 -5.25 -10.86
CA ILE A 787 26.01 -5.48 -9.74
C ILE A 787 27.34 -5.90 -10.36
N ALA A 788 28.43 -5.23 -10.00
CA ALA A 788 29.76 -5.52 -10.49
C ALA A 788 30.76 -5.57 -9.34
N ASP A 789 31.64 -6.56 -9.37
CA ASP A 789 32.72 -6.71 -8.42
C ASP A 789 34.07 -6.49 -9.12
N SER A 790 34.83 -5.51 -8.65
CA SER A 790 36.19 -5.19 -9.10
C SER A 790 37.28 -5.85 -8.25
N GLY A 791 36.88 -6.63 -7.24
CA GLY A 791 37.73 -7.39 -6.35
C GLY A 791 38.52 -8.49 -7.04
N SER A 792 39.46 -9.06 -6.28
CA SER A 792 40.34 -10.14 -6.75
C SER A 792 39.83 -11.55 -6.39
N GLY A 793 38.79 -11.65 -5.57
CA GLY A 793 38.11 -12.88 -5.18
C GLY A 793 36.62 -12.82 -5.56
N SER A 794 35.95 -13.97 -5.59
CA SER A 794 34.49 -14.01 -5.72
C SER A 794 33.85 -13.55 -4.42
N VAL A 795 32.72 -12.86 -4.50
CA VAL A 795 31.92 -12.47 -3.34
C VAL A 795 30.45 -12.83 -3.57
N ASP A 796 29.81 -13.35 -2.53
CA ASP A 796 28.35 -13.54 -2.51
C ASP A 796 27.72 -12.22 -2.05
N VAL A 797 26.98 -11.56 -2.94
CA VAL A 797 26.32 -10.28 -2.65
C VAL A 797 24.88 -10.56 -2.21
N PRO A 798 24.41 -10.05 -1.06
CA PRO A 798 23.02 -10.17 -0.67
C PRO A 798 22.20 -9.22 -1.53
N VAL A 799 21.12 -9.71 -2.14
CA VAL A 799 20.29 -8.90 -3.03
C VAL A 799 18.82 -9.14 -2.74
N THR A 800 18.08 -8.06 -2.52
CA THR A 800 16.62 -8.02 -2.46
C THR A 800 16.09 -7.14 -3.59
N VAL A 801 15.10 -7.66 -4.29
CA VAL A 801 14.46 -7.03 -5.44
C VAL A 801 12.95 -7.31 -5.43
N PRO A 802 12.13 -6.52 -6.14
CA PRO A 802 10.69 -6.74 -6.18
C PRO A 802 10.31 -8.10 -6.80
N ALA A 803 9.13 -8.61 -6.43
CA ALA A 803 8.54 -9.77 -7.07
C ALA A 803 8.44 -9.62 -8.60
N GLY A 804 8.70 -10.70 -9.34
CA GLY A 804 8.71 -10.72 -10.81
C GLY A 804 10.09 -10.46 -11.43
N THR A 805 11.10 -10.09 -10.63
CA THR A 805 12.48 -9.88 -11.10
C THR A 805 13.09 -11.16 -11.69
N THR A 806 13.88 -10.99 -12.75
CA THR A 806 14.55 -12.09 -13.46
C THR A 806 16.06 -11.88 -13.57
N VAL A 807 16.80 -12.97 -13.69
CA VAL A 807 18.24 -13.00 -14.00
C VAL A 807 18.45 -13.91 -15.21
N ASN A 808 19.09 -13.40 -16.27
CA ASN A 808 19.27 -14.13 -17.53
C ASN A 808 17.96 -14.76 -18.10
N GLY A 809 16.81 -14.12 -17.85
CA GLY A 809 15.49 -14.58 -18.29
C GLY A 809 14.83 -15.66 -17.41
N ALA A 810 15.48 -16.10 -16.32
CA ALA A 810 14.90 -16.98 -15.31
C ALA A 810 14.46 -16.18 -14.07
N ALA A 811 13.53 -16.72 -13.27
CA ALA A 811 13.12 -16.09 -12.01
C ALA A 811 14.33 -15.94 -11.06
N PHE A 812 14.46 -14.78 -10.43
CA PHE A 812 15.53 -14.50 -9.48
C PHE A 812 15.13 -14.89 -8.05
N GLY A 813 16.08 -15.46 -7.30
CA GLY A 813 16.01 -15.61 -5.85
C GLY A 813 14.84 -16.44 -5.33
N GLN A 814 14.56 -16.28 -4.03
CA GLN A 814 13.45 -16.90 -3.31
C GLN A 814 12.49 -15.83 -2.81
N SER A 815 11.20 -16.15 -2.77
CA SER A 815 10.20 -15.25 -2.18
C SER A 815 10.34 -15.22 -0.66
N TYR A 816 10.47 -14.03 -0.09
CA TYR A 816 10.45 -13.81 1.35
C TYR A 816 9.86 -12.42 1.64
N GLY A 817 8.91 -12.32 2.57
CA GLY A 817 8.33 -11.02 2.95
C GLY A 817 7.75 -10.18 1.79
N GLY A 818 7.26 -10.79 0.71
CA GLY A 818 6.71 -10.07 -0.45
C GLY A 818 7.74 -9.61 -1.49
N THR A 819 9.03 -9.77 -1.21
CA THR A 819 10.14 -9.51 -2.14
C THR A 819 10.80 -10.82 -2.62
N LEU A 820 11.75 -10.71 -3.55
CA LEU A 820 12.64 -11.80 -3.97
C LEU A 820 14.05 -11.50 -3.50
N SER A 821 14.69 -12.46 -2.84
CA SER A 821 16.06 -12.27 -2.35
C SER A 821 16.92 -13.52 -2.42
N ALA A 822 18.23 -13.31 -2.59
CA ALA A 822 19.25 -14.36 -2.57
C ALA A 822 20.67 -13.81 -2.41
N TRP A 823 21.54 -14.61 -1.79
CA TRP A 823 22.99 -14.50 -1.95
C TRP A 823 23.36 -14.79 -3.42
N THR A 824 23.95 -13.79 -4.08
CA THR A 824 24.25 -13.82 -5.52
C THR A 824 25.76 -13.84 -5.73
N PRO A 825 26.34 -14.96 -6.22
CA PRO A 825 27.79 -15.04 -6.43
C PRO A 825 28.21 -14.15 -7.61
N ILE A 826 29.12 -13.21 -7.34
CA ILE A 826 29.78 -12.39 -8.35
C ILE A 826 31.25 -12.80 -8.42
N ALA A 827 31.65 -13.31 -9.59
CA ALA A 827 33.05 -13.66 -9.81
C ALA A 827 33.94 -12.42 -9.82
N ALA A 828 35.21 -12.58 -9.43
CA ALA A 828 36.22 -11.52 -9.46
C ALA A 828 36.29 -10.83 -10.84
N GLY A 829 36.14 -9.50 -10.87
CA GLY A 829 36.09 -8.71 -12.11
C GLY A 829 34.82 -8.90 -12.95
N GLY A 830 33.81 -9.60 -12.42
CA GLY A 830 32.57 -9.95 -13.07
C GLY A 830 31.43 -8.97 -12.79
N SER A 831 30.32 -9.18 -13.50
CA SER A 831 29.08 -8.42 -13.28
C SER A 831 27.86 -9.29 -13.56
N THR A 832 26.77 -9.05 -12.84
CA THR A 832 25.44 -9.61 -13.13
C THR A 832 24.43 -8.49 -13.37
N THR A 833 23.34 -8.83 -14.05
CA THR A 833 22.21 -7.91 -14.27
C THR A 833 20.91 -8.61 -13.94
N LEU A 834 20.15 -8.00 -13.04
CA LEU A 834 18.78 -8.40 -12.71
C LEU A 834 17.83 -7.43 -13.40
N THR A 835 16.76 -7.94 -14.00
CA THR A 835 15.72 -7.12 -14.64
C THR A 835 14.45 -7.19 -13.80
N ILE A 836 14.13 -6.08 -13.14
CA ILE A 836 12.92 -5.86 -12.37
C ILE A 836 11.72 -5.81 -13.32
N ASN A 837 10.70 -6.59 -13.00
CA ASN A 837 9.49 -6.69 -13.81
C ASN A 837 8.24 -6.64 -12.91
N VAL A 838 7.82 -5.42 -12.57
CA VAL A 838 6.71 -5.13 -11.68
C VAL A 838 5.54 -4.57 -12.48
N ALA A 839 4.37 -5.21 -12.38
CA ALA A 839 3.15 -4.77 -13.05
C ALA A 839 2.72 -3.35 -12.63
N PRO A 840 2.09 -2.56 -13.53
CA PRO A 840 1.72 -1.20 -13.20
C PRO A 840 0.63 -1.12 -12.14
N LEU A 841 0.69 -0.12 -11.27
CA LEU A 841 -0.36 0.24 -10.31
C LEU A 841 -0.65 1.75 -10.39
N ILE A 842 -1.90 2.15 -10.65
CA ILE A 842 -2.31 3.56 -10.62
C ILE A 842 -2.62 3.96 -9.17
N THR A 843 -1.88 4.93 -8.64
CA THR A 843 -1.95 5.36 -7.23
C THR A 843 -2.67 6.69 -7.02
N SER A 844 -2.87 7.47 -8.09
CA SER A 844 -3.59 8.75 -8.01
C SER A 844 -5.10 8.58 -7.77
N ALA A 845 -5.75 9.66 -7.32
CA ALA A 845 -7.18 9.71 -7.10
C ALA A 845 -8.00 9.44 -8.37
N ALA A 846 -9.11 8.71 -8.21
CA ALA A 846 -10.06 8.41 -9.28
C ALA A 846 -11.05 9.56 -9.60
N THR A 847 -10.81 10.77 -9.08
CA THR A 847 -11.64 11.95 -9.32
C THR A 847 -10.80 13.21 -9.51
N ALA A 848 -11.30 14.12 -10.35
CA ALA A 848 -10.73 15.45 -10.56
C ALA A 848 -11.83 16.49 -10.75
N ALA A 849 -11.56 17.75 -10.40
CA ALA A 849 -12.50 18.85 -10.56
C ALA A 849 -11.87 20.04 -11.29
N ALA A 850 -12.64 20.67 -12.17
CA ALA A 850 -12.25 21.86 -12.91
C ALA A 850 -13.42 22.83 -13.04
N THR A 851 -13.15 24.09 -13.41
CA THR A 851 -14.18 25.11 -13.67
C THR A 851 -13.97 25.71 -15.05
N VAL A 852 -15.05 25.89 -15.82
CA VAL A 852 -15.00 26.55 -17.14
C VAL A 852 -14.33 27.92 -17.05
N GLY A 853 -13.35 28.16 -17.92
CA GLY A 853 -12.60 29.41 -17.98
C GLY A 853 -11.49 29.56 -16.93
N ALA A 854 -11.31 28.62 -16.00
CA ALA A 854 -10.21 28.57 -15.06
C ALA A 854 -9.20 27.49 -15.47
N ALA A 855 -7.90 27.82 -15.41
CA ALA A 855 -6.86 26.82 -15.60
C ALA A 855 -6.87 25.83 -14.42
N PHE A 856 -6.70 24.55 -14.70
CA PHE A 856 -6.47 23.51 -13.70
C PHE A 856 -5.38 22.56 -14.20
N SER A 857 -4.76 21.85 -13.26
CA SER A 857 -3.80 20.78 -13.53
C SER A 857 -3.90 19.75 -12.41
N THR A 858 -3.96 18.47 -12.78
CA THR A 858 -3.84 17.35 -11.84
C THR A 858 -2.92 16.29 -12.44
N THR A 859 -2.20 15.58 -11.59
CA THR A 859 -1.27 14.52 -12.00
C THR A 859 -1.91 13.17 -11.74
N VAL A 860 -1.83 12.30 -12.73
CA VAL A 860 -2.11 10.87 -12.61
C VAL A 860 -0.78 10.17 -12.45
N THR A 861 -0.67 9.31 -11.45
CA THR A 861 0.59 8.64 -11.09
C THR A 861 0.37 7.14 -11.13
N ALA A 862 1.30 6.43 -11.75
CA ALA A 862 1.38 4.99 -11.73
C ALA A 862 2.79 4.53 -11.40
N THR A 863 2.90 3.52 -10.55
CA THR A 863 4.13 2.80 -10.26
C THR A 863 4.25 1.59 -11.18
N GLY A 864 5.44 0.98 -11.22
CA GLY A 864 5.73 -0.20 -12.03
C GLY A 864 7.14 -0.11 -12.61
N SER A 865 7.72 -1.26 -12.94
CA SER A 865 9.06 -1.34 -13.55
C SER A 865 9.06 -2.37 -14.68
N PRO A 866 9.42 -2.01 -15.92
CA PRO A 866 9.76 -0.66 -16.37
C PRO A 866 8.64 0.35 -16.13
N LEU A 867 8.98 1.66 -16.08
CA LEU A 867 7.99 2.71 -15.84
C LEU A 867 6.82 2.59 -16.83
N PRO A 868 5.57 2.63 -16.35
CA PRO A 868 4.42 2.44 -17.21
C PRO A 868 4.14 3.65 -18.10
N ALA A 869 3.81 3.38 -19.36
CA ALA A 869 3.21 4.38 -20.24
C ALA A 869 1.75 4.60 -19.81
N LEU A 870 1.33 5.86 -19.76
CA LEU A 870 -0.01 6.25 -19.33
C LEU A 870 -0.84 6.74 -20.51
N LYS A 871 -2.06 6.21 -20.62
CA LYS A 871 -2.97 6.58 -21.70
C LYS A 871 -4.37 6.82 -21.18
N GLU A 872 -4.99 7.88 -21.64
CA GLU A 872 -6.41 8.16 -21.42
C GLU A 872 -7.26 7.61 -22.58
N SER A 873 -8.48 7.18 -22.24
CA SER A 873 -9.55 6.93 -23.20
C SER A 873 -10.89 7.44 -22.66
N GLY A 874 -11.58 8.22 -23.48
CA GLY A 874 -12.73 9.01 -23.06
C GLY A 874 -12.83 10.29 -23.89
N ALA A 875 -13.92 11.04 -23.72
CA ALA A 875 -14.03 12.37 -24.31
C ALA A 875 -13.53 13.39 -23.29
N LEU A 876 -12.44 14.09 -23.58
CA LEU A 876 -11.99 15.22 -22.75
C LEU A 876 -12.84 16.47 -23.02
N PRO A 877 -13.08 17.34 -22.01
CA PRO A 877 -13.66 18.66 -22.23
C PRO A 877 -12.80 19.47 -23.21
N GLY A 878 -13.42 20.29 -24.06
CA GLY A 878 -12.67 21.17 -24.96
C GLY A 878 -11.72 22.08 -24.18
N GLY A 879 -10.45 22.17 -24.59
CA GLY A 879 -9.41 22.95 -23.89
C GLY A 879 -8.68 22.20 -22.77
N VAL A 880 -8.95 20.90 -22.59
CA VAL A 880 -8.27 20.01 -21.65
C VAL A 880 -7.48 18.95 -22.41
N THR A 881 -6.29 18.62 -21.92
CA THR A 881 -5.39 17.60 -22.49
C THR A 881 -4.91 16.64 -21.42
N PHE A 882 -4.67 15.39 -21.82
CA PHE A 882 -3.96 14.38 -21.03
C PHE A 882 -2.61 14.11 -21.70
N THR A 883 -1.52 14.35 -20.98
CA THR A 883 -0.15 14.21 -21.51
C THR A 883 0.61 13.21 -20.66
N ASP A 884 1.09 12.12 -21.25
CA ASP A 884 2.03 11.20 -20.61
C ASP A 884 3.40 11.89 -20.51
N ASN A 885 3.96 11.93 -19.30
CA ASN A 885 5.25 12.56 -19.03
C ASN A 885 6.42 11.57 -19.23
N GLY A 886 6.13 10.27 -19.39
CA GLY A 886 7.14 9.22 -19.62
C GLY A 886 7.95 8.85 -18.38
N ASP A 887 7.53 9.33 -17.21
CA ASP A 887 8.16 9.10 -15.90
C ASP A 887 7.25 8.30 -14.95
N GLY A 888 6.25 7.60 -15.49
CA GLY A 888 5.18 6.97 -14.71
C GLY A 888 4.09 7.94 -14.26
N THR A 889 4.17 9.22 -14.65
CA THR A 889 3.11 10.20 -14.44
C THR A 889 2.51 10.71 -15.74
N ALA A 890 1.29 11.21 -15.66
CA ALA A 890 0.63 11.93 -16.74
C ALA A 890 -0.10 13.17 -16.20
N THR A 891 -0.04 14.27 -16.94
CA THR A 891 -0.69 15.52 -16.57
C THR A 891 -2.03 15.68 -17.29
N LEU A 892 -3.11 15.77 -16.51
CA LEU A 892 -4.44 16.18 -16.96
C LEU A 892 -4.62 17.67 -16.64
N ALA A 893 -4.51 18.52 -17.66
CA ALA A 893 -4.49 19.97 -17.48
C ALA A 893 -5.15 20.72 -18.63
N GLY A 894 -5.50 21.98 -18.38
CA GLY A 894 -6.00 22.90 -19.38
C GLY A 894 -6.96 23.95 -18.82
N THR A 895 -7.63 24.67 -19.70
CA THR A 895 -8.70 25.62 -19.35
C THR A 895 -9.96 25.17 -20.07
N PRO A 896 -10.93 24.54 -19.35
CA PRO A 896 -12.15 24.04 -19.99
C PRO A 896 -12.90 25.19 -20.70
N ALA A 897 -13.23 24.98 -21.96
CA ALA A 897 -13.85 25.96 -22.83
C ALA A 897 -15.32 26.22 -22.44
N ALA A 898 -15.84 27.39 -22.83
CA ALA A 898 -17.26 27.70 -22.62
C ALA A 898 -18.17 26.62 -23.24
N GLY A 899 -19.13 26.13 -22.46
CA GLY A 899 -20.04 25.05 -22.87
C GLY A 899 -19.57 23.63 -22.55
N SER A 900 -18.40 23.45 -21.93
CA SER A 900 -17.89 22.14 -21.50
C SER A 900 -18.27 21.75 -20.06
N GLY A 901 -19.31 22.36 -19.48
CA GLY A 901 -19.79 21.96 -18.16
C GLY A 901 -20.38 20.55 -18.19
N GLY A 902 -19.96 19.67 -17.29
CA GLY A 902 -20.42 18.27 -17.27
C GLY A 902 -19.57 17.34 -16.41
N SER A 903 -19.96 16.07 -16.38
CA SER A 903 -19.14 14.98 -15.84
C SER A 903 -18.57 14.15 -16.99
N TYR A 904 -17.27 13.91 -16.95
CA TYR A 904 -16.51 13.24 -17.98
C TYR A 904 -15.92 11.95 -17.40
N PRO A 905 -16.51 10.78 -17.71
CA PRO A 905 -15.92 9.50 -17.34
C PRO A 905 -14.74 9.21 -18.27
N LEU A 906 -13.55 9.20 -17.71
CA LEU A 906 -12.30 8.87 -18.37
C LEU A 906 -11.84 7.50 -17.90
N VAL A 907 -11.10 6.79 -18.74
CA VAL A 907 -10.42 5.55 -18.36
C VAL A 907 -8.94 5.76 -18.58
N VAL A 908 -8.16 5.73 -17.50
CA VAL A 908 -6.70 5.76 -17.57
C VAL A 908 -6.19 4.32 -17.60
N THR A 909 -5.30 4.02 -18.53
CA THR A 909 -4.59 2.76 -18.65
C THR A 909 -3.11 3.00 -18.39
N ALA A 910 -2.53 2.25 -17.46
CA ALA A 910 -1.09 2.18 -17.26
C ALA A 910 -0.60 0.83 -17.81
N THR A 911 0.44 0.84 -18.65
CA THR A 911 0.97 -0.37 -19.30
C THR A 911 2.50 -0.38 -19.30
N ASN A 912 3.09 -1.52 -18.93
CA ASN A 912 4.52 -1.79 -19.13
C ASN A 912 4.72 -3.24 -19.61
N GLY A 913 5.98 -3.70 -19.66
CA GLY A 913 6.34 -5.05 -20.09
C GLY A 913 5.84 -6.17 -19.16
N ALA A 914 5.53 -5.86 -17.90
CA ALA A 914 5.02 -6.80 -16.91
C ALA A 914 3.48 -6.97 -16.99
N GLY A 915 2.75 -5.95 -17.47
CA GLY A 915 1.29 -6.01 -17.57
C GLY A 915 0.61 -4.66 -17.80
N SER A 916 -0.71 -4.64 -17.58
CA SER A 916 -1.52 -3.43 -17.73
C SER A 916 -2.63 -3.37 -16.69
N VAL A 917 -2.90 -2.17 -16.17
CA VAL A 917 -4.04 -1.89 -15.26
C VAL A 917 -4.84 -0.70 -15.79
N THR A 918 -6.12 -0.65 -15.44
CA THR A 918 -7.02 0.47 -15.80
C THR A 918 -7.69 1.05 -14.57
N GLN A 919 -7.84 2.37 -14.51
CA GLN A 919 -8.61 3.10 -13.49
C GLN A 919 -9.66 3.99 -14.18
N ASN A 920 -10.90 3.97 -13.68
CA ASN A 920 -11.92 4.94 -14.07
C ASN A 920 -11.69 6.26 -13.32
N LEU A 921 -11.46 7.34 -14.06
CA LEU A 921 -11.27 8.69 -13.53
C LEU A 921 -12.47 9.57 -13.89
N SER A 922 -13.17 10.12 -12.90
CA SER A 922 -14.28 11.05 -13.12
C SER A 922 -13.82 12.50 -13.04
N LEU A 923 -13.75 13.19 -14.18
CA LEU A 923 -13.49 14.63 -14.24
C LEU A 923 -14.81 15.40 -14.22
N THR A 924 -15.02 16.22 -13.19
CA THR A 924 -16.19 17.10 -13.09
C THR A 924 -15.82 18.53 -13.47
N VAL A 925 -16.46 19.07 -14.51
CA VAL A 925 -16.26 20.46 -14.95
C VAL A 925 -17.48 21.29 -14.57
N ALA A 926 -17.29 22.17 -13.60
CA ALA A 926 -18.30 23.11 -13.15
C ALA A 926 -18.42 24.30 -14.13
N GLN A 927 -19.63 24.75 -14.41
CA GLN A 927 -19.90 25.88 -15.31
C GLN A 927 -20.99 26.78 -14.72
N GLY A 928 -20.67 28.07 -14.56
CA GLY A 928 -21.63 29.09 -14.15
C GLY A 928 -22.83 29.18 -15.10
N PRO A 929 -24.02 29.56 -14.60
CA PRO A 929 -25.23 29.53 -15.39
C PRO A 929 -25.32 30.70 -16.38
N ALA A 930 -26.04 30.52 -17.49
CA ALA A 930 -26.43 31.61 -18.38
C ALA A 930 -27.83 31.37 -18.92
N VAL A 931 -28.66 32.42 -18.98
CA VAL A 931 -29.98 32.35 -19.61
C VAL A 931 -29.82 32.48 -21.12
N THR A 932 -30.28 31.48 -21.87
CA THR A 932 -30.07 31.35 -23.33
C THR A 932 -31.36 31.47 -24.14
N SER A 933 -32.53 31.51 -23.51
CA SER A 933 -33.80 31.76 -24.19
C SER A 933 -33.86 33.17 -24.80
N ALA A 934 -34.77 33.37 -25.77
CA ALA A 934 -35.01 34.68 -26.36
C ALA A 934 -35.40 35.74 -25.30
N GLY A 935 -34.99 37.00 -25.52
CA GLY A 935 -35.29 38.11 -24.61
C GLY A 935 -36.73 38.63 -24.66
N THR A 936 -37.60 38.03 -25.48
CA THR A 936 -39.00 38.47 -25.66
C THR A 936 -39.94 37.28 -25.80
N ALA A 937 -41.11 37.36 -25.16
CA ALA A 937 -42.19 36.37 -25.26
C ALA A 937 -43.51 37.06 -25.61
N ALA A 938 -44.29 36.51 -26.55
CA ALA A 938 -45.54 37.09 -27.01
C ALA A 938 -46.75 36.26 -26.56
N PHE A 939 -47.74 36.92 -25.98
CA PHE A 939 -49.03 36.34 -25.56
C PHE A 939 -50.18 37.19 -26.09
N THR A 940 -51.35 36.57 -26.21
CA THR A 940 -52.59 37.26 -26.59
C THR A 940 -53.64 36.99 -25.52
N THR A 941 -54.36 38.01 -25.07
CA THR A 941 -55.36 37.85 -24.01
C THR A 941 -56.42 36.82 -24.41
N GLY A 942 -56.84 35.95 -23.49
CA GLY A 942 -57.87 34.93 -23.75
C GLY A 942 -57.40 33.73 -24.57
N THR A 943 -56.12 33.69 -25.00
CA THR A 943 -55.50 32.53 -25.66
C THR A 943 -54.43 31.94 -24.74
N ALA A 944 -54.45 30.62 -24.53
CA ALA A 944 -53.40 29.94 -23.78
C ALA A 944 -52.08 29.98 -24.56
N GLY A 945 -50.98 30.26 -23.89
CA GLY A 945 -49.63 30.30 -24.46
C GLY A 945 -48.59 29.68 -23.57
N THR A 946 -47.43 29.38 -24.15
CA THR A 946 -46.24 28.91 -23.45
C THR A 946 -44.99 29.56 -24.06
N PHE A 947 -44.05 29.95 -23.20
CA PHE A 947 -42.71 30.39 -23.58
C PHE A 947 -41.68 29.60 -22.78
N ALA A 948 -40.80 28.88 -23.47
CA ALA A 948 -39.73 28.12 -22.85
C ALA A 948 -38.54 29.03 -22.51
N VAL A 949 -38.12 28.97 -21.26
CA VAL A 949 -36.87 29.52 -20.74
C VAL A 949 -35.84 28.41 -20.74
N THR A 950 -34.72 28.63 -21.40
CA THR A 950 -33.59 27.70 -21.48
C THR A 950 -32.37 28.36 -20.87
N THR A 951 -31.53 27.56 -20.23
CA THR A 951 -30.27 28.02 -19.67
C THR A 951 -29.14 27.04 -20.00
N SER A 952 -27.90 27.48 -19.86
CA SER A 952 -26.71 26.63 -19.81
C SER A 952 -26.09 26.67 -18.41
N GLY A 953 -25.23 25.72 -18.08
CA GLY A 953 -24.51 25.65 -16.80
C GLY A 953 -24.48 24.22 -16.26
N TYR A 954 -23.48 23.91 -15.45
CA TYR A 954 -23.34 22.61 -14.79
C TYR A 954 -22.83 22.79 -13.34
N PRO A 955 -23.48 22.21 -12.32
CA PRO A 955 -24.75 21.47 -12.38
C PRO A 955 -25.90 22.29 -12.98
N ALA A 956 -26.96 21.63 -13.45
CA ALA A 956 -28.11 22.30 -14.05
C ALA A 956 -28.66 23.37 -13.09
N PRO A 957 -28.87 24.62 -13.55
CA PRO A 957 -29.27 25.69 -12.64
C PRO A 957 -30.75 25.62 -12.26
N ALA A 958 -31.04 25.95 -11.02
CA ALA A 958 -32.40 26.23 -10.56
C ALA A 958 -32.84 27.60 -11.08
N LEU A 959 -34.10 27.72 -11.49
CA LEU A 959 -34.64 28.93 -12.11
C LEU A 959 -35.67 29.62 -11.22
N SER A 960 -35.60 30.94 -11.20
CA SER A 960 -36.63 31.79 -10.58
C SER A 960 -36.95 32.96 -11.48
N ALA A 961 -38.16 33.51 -11.34
CA ALA A 961 -38.57 34.71 -12.04
C ALA A 961 -39.02 35.77 -11.03
N SER A 962 -38.63 37.02 -11.29
CA SER A 962 -39.02 38.21 -10.51
C SER A 962 -39.53 39.31 -11.45
N GLY A 963 -40.38 40.19 -10.91
CA GLY A 963 -41.18 41.12 -11.71
C GLY A 963 -42.65 40.67 -11.81
N THR A 964 -43.51 41.56 -12.27
CA THR A 964 -44.95 41.26 -12.38
C THR A 964 -45.25 40.54 -13.69
N LEU A 965 -45.71 39.30 -13.61
CA LEU A 965 -46.32 38.63 -14.75
C LEU A 965 -47.74 39.18 -14.97
N PRO A 966 -48.23 39.25 -16.23
CA PRO A 966 -49.64 39.47 -16.52
C PRO A 966 -50.53 38.50 -15.76
N SER A 967 -51.67 38.96 -15.23
CA SER A 967 -52.60 38.06 -14.55
C SER A 967 -53.06 36.94 -15.49
N GLY A 968 -53.04 35.70 -15.00
CA GLY A 968 -53.30 34.48 -15.78
C GLY A 968 -52.06 33.83 -16.40
N LEU A 969 -50.87 34.44 -16.30
CA LEU A 969 -49.59 33.81 -16.61
C LEU A 969 -48.82 33.47 -15.31
N SER A 970 -47.99 32.44 -15.35
CA SER A 970 -47.15 31.97 -14.24
C SER A 970 -45.80 31.46 -14.75
N PHE A 971 -44.76 31.53 -13.92
CA PHE A 971 -43.46 30.92 -14.21
C PHE A 971 -43.35 29.57 -13.48
N LYS A 972 -42.84 28.56 -14.17
CA LYS A 972 -42.56 27.23 -13.64
C LYS A 972 -41.12 26.84 -13.95
N ASP A 973 -40.35 26.50 -12.92
CA ASP A 973 -39.06 25.80 -13.08
C ASP A 973 -39.32 24.30 -13.28
N ASN A 974 -38.62 23.68 -14.23
CA ASN A 974 -38.72 22.25 -14.51
C ASN A 974 -37.63 21.43 -13.78
N GLY A 975 -36.66 22.09 -13.13
CA GLY A 975 -35.62 21.43 -12.33
C GLY A 975 -34.47 20.81 -13.14
N ASP A 976 -34.44 21.05 -14.44
CA ASP A 976 -33.47 20.51 -15.40
C ASP A 976 -32.67 21.61 -16.13
N GLY A 977 -32.64 22.83 -15.57
CA GLY A 977 -32.08 24.01 -16.24
C GLY A 977 -33.04 24.65 -17.26
N THR A 978 -34.26 24.15 -17.38
CA THR A 978 -35.34 24.77 -18.17
C THR A 978 -36.49 25.23 -17.29
N GLY A 979 -37.22 26.23 -17.77
CA GLY A 979 -38.45 26.71 -17.15
C GLY A 979 -39.43 27.18 -18.20
N SER A 980 -40.65 27.54 -17.80
CA SER A 980 -41.67 28.00 -18.74
C SER A 980 -42.53 29.11 -18.14
N ILE A 981 -42.79 30.15 -18.93
CA ILE A 981 -43.89 31.09 -18.68
C ILE A 981 -45.13 30.52 -19.36
N VAL A 982 -46.16 30.18 -18.60
CA VAL A 982 -47.35 29.46 -19.09
C VAL A 982 -48.64 30.07 -18.55
N GLY A 983 -49.70 29.97 -19.36
CA GLY A 983 -51.06 30.30 -18.95
C GLY A 983 -51.84 31.05 -20.03
N THR A 984 -52.95 31.66 -19.62
CA THR A 984 -53.82 32.46 -20.48
C THR A 984 -53.86 33.87 -19.92
N ALA A 985 -53.27 34.83 -20.63
CA ALA A 985 -53.28 36.23 -20.20
C ALA A 985 -54.73 36.74 -20.10
N ALA A 986 -55.11 37.31 -18.96
CA ALA A 986 -56.45 37.78 -18.71
C ALA A 986 -56.78 39.03 -19.54
N SER A 987 -58.06 39.29 -19.81
CA SER A 987 -58.50 40.53 -20.45
C SER A 987 -58.06 41.76 -19.64
N GLY A 988 -57.63 42.83 -20.32
CA GLY A 988 -57.14 44.06 -19.67
C GLY A 988 -55.67 44.02 -19.23
N THR A 989 -54.93 42.95 -19.55
CA THR A 989 -53.49 42.82 -19.27
C THR A 989 -52.61 43.12 -20.48
N ALA A 990 -53.14 43.79 -21.52
CA ALA A 990 -52.34 44.16 -22.67
C ALA A 990 -51.26 45.16 -22.28
N GLY A 991 -50.01 44.89 -22.68
CA GLY A 991 -48.86 45.66 -22.26
C GLY A 991 -47.55 44.89 -22.35
N SER A 992 -46.46 45.54 -21.94
CA SER A 992 -45.12 44.98 -21.89
C SER A 992 -44.68 44.81 -20.45
N TYR A 993 -44.30 43.60 -20.08
CA TYR A 993 -43.94 43.21 -18.72
C TYR A 993 -42.49 42.74 -18.69
N PRO A 994 -41.56 43.51 -18.11
CA PRO A 994 -40.19 43.06 -17.93
C PRO A 994 -40.14 42.02 -16.81
N VAL A 995 -39.83 40.77 -17.15
CA VAL A 995 -39.65 39.67 -16.19
C VAL A 995 -38.18 39.32 -16.13
N THR A 996 -37.57 39.38 -14.96
CA THR A 996 -36.18 38.97 -14.76
C THR A 996 -36.16 37.50 -14.40
N VAL A 997 -35.54 36.68 -15.25
CA VAL A 997 -35.24 35.28 -14.97
C VAL A 997 -33.85 35.21 -14.35
N THR A 998 -33.74 34.56 -13.18
CA THR A 998 -32.46 34.27 -12.52
C THR A 998 -32.22 32.77 -12.52
N ALA A 999 -31.08 32.38 -13.05
CA ALA A 999 -30.56 31.01 -13.05
C ALA A 999 -29.42 30.90 -12.05
N THR A 1000 -29.46 29.92 -11.16
CA THR A 1000 -28.46 29.74 -10.09
C THR A 1000 -28.02 28.29 -10.00
N ASN A 1001 -26.71 28.05 -9.94
CA ASN A 1001 -26.12 26.77 -9.57
C ASN A 1001 -24.95 26.98 -8.59
N ALA A 1002 -24.27 25.90 -8.21
CA ALA A 1002 -23.13 25.96 -7.28
C ALA A 1002 -21.95 26.81 -7.78
N SER A 1003 -21.87 27.10 -9.08
CA SER A 1003 -20.83 27.92 -9.72
C SER A 1003 -21.22 29.39 -9.88
N GLY A 1004 -22.41 29.79 -9.44
CA GLY A 1004 -22.85 31.19 -9.41
C GLY A 1004 -24.28 31.41 -9.89
N SER A 1005 -24.61 32.67 -10.17
CA SER A 1005 -25.93 33.09 -10.66
C SER A 1005 -25.80 34.01 -11.87
N SER A 1006 -26.78 33.92 -12.77
CA SER A 1006 -26.92 34.81 -13.93
C SER A 1006 -28.38 35.19 -14.10
N SER A 1007 -28.64 36.43 -14.49
CA SER A 1007 -29.98 36.95 -14.70
C SER A 1007 -30.11 37.59 -16.08
N ALA A 1008 -31.23 37.34 -16.75
CA ALA A 1008 -31.58 38.01 -17.99
C ALA A 1008 -33.06 38.44 -17.97
N GLN A 1009 -33.36 39.52 -18.68
CA GLN A 1009 -34.72 40.02 -18.78
C GLN A 1009 -35.44 39.38 -19.99
N VAL A 1010 -36.60 38.79 -19.73
CA VAL A 1010 -37.56 38.36 -20.74
C VAL A 1010 -38.71 39.37 -20.75
N THR A 1011 -38.87 40.09 -21.86
CA THR A 1011 -39.96 41.04 -22.03
C THR A 1011 -41.20 40.31 -22.53
N VAL A 1012 -42.19 40.13 -21.65
CA VAL A 1012 -43.46 39.49 -21.96
C VAL A 1012 -44.41 40.55 -22.54
N THR A 1013 -44.74 40.43 -23.82
CA THR A 1013 -45.65 41.32 -24.52
C THR A 1013 -47.02 40.65 -24.66
N VAL A 1014 -48.04 41.26 -24.08
CA VAL A 1014 -49.44 40.79 -24.19
C VAL A 1014 -50.19 41.71 -25.13
N THR A 1015 -50.77 41.15 -26.20
CA THR A 1015 -51.64 41.88 -27.12
C THR A 1015 -53.11 41.67 -26.76
N GLN A 1016 -53.91 42.73 -26.78
CA GLN A 1016 -55.35 42.65 -26.54
C GLN A 1016 -56.04 41.95 -27.71
N ALA A 1017 -56.75 40.86 -27.44
CA ALA A 1017 -57.63 40.22 -28.40
C ALA A 1017 -58.93 41.01 -28.52
N THR A 1018 -59.46 41.15 -29.75
CA THR A 1018 -60.70 41.88 -30.04
C THR A 1018 -61.66 40.99 -30.82
N GLY A 1019 -62.94 40.98 -30.42
CA GLY A 1019 -63.98 40.19 -31.09
C GLY A 1019 -64.21 40.65 -32.53
N PRO A 1020 -64.76 39.77 -33.40
CA PRO A 1020 -64.94 40.10 -34.80
C PRO A 1020 -66.12 41.05 -35.01
N SER A 1021 -66.07 41.87 -36.06
CA SER A 1021 -67.18 42.72 -36.51
C SER A 1021 -67.23 42.79 -38.03
N VAL A 1022 -68.37 42.51 -38.65
CA VAL A 1022 -68.55 42.59 -40.11
C VAL A 1022 -68.80 44.04 -40.52
N THR A 1023 -68.01 44.58 -41.45
CA THR A 1023 -68.00 45.99 -41.84
C THR A 1023 -68.39 46.24 -43.30
N SER A 1024 -68.63 45.19 -44.10
CA SER A 1024 -69.15 45.33 -45.47
C SER A 1024 -70.59 45.83 -45.52
N ALA A 1025 -71.03 46.29 -46.70
CA ALA A 1025 -72.41 46.72 -46.93
C ALA A 1025 -73.41 45.56 -46.75
N SER A 1026 -74.63 45.87 -46.30
CA SER A 1026 -75.69 44.87 -46.02
C SER A 1026 -76.61 44.58 -47.21
N SER A 1027 -76.36 45.19 -48.38
CA SER A 1027 -77.07 44.86 -49.61
C SER A 1027 -76.23 45.14 -50.85
N THR A 1028 -76.54 44.46 -51.95
CA THR A 1028 -75.98 44.73 -53.27
C THR A 1028 -76.98 44.36 -54.37
N THR A 1029 -76.92 45.07 -55.50
CA THR A 1029 -77.74 44.77 -56.69
C THR A 1029 -76.83 44.38 -57.84
N LEU A 1030 -77.15 43.27 -58.49
CA LEU A 1030 -76.39 42.63 -59.55
C LEU A 1030 -77.29 42.52 -60.79
N THR A 1031 -76.71 42.38 -61.97
CA THR A 1031 -77.48 42.16 -63.21
C THR A 1031 -77.09 40.81 -63.82
N THR A 1032 -78.05 40.05 -64.33
CA THR A 1032 -77.77 38.77 -64.99
C THR A 1032 -76.82 38.95 -66.17
N GLY A 1033 -75.89 38.01 -66.37
CA GLY A 1033 -74.91 38.04 -67.45
C GLY A 1033 -73.73 39.00 -67.28
N ALA A 1034 -73.72 39.84 -66.22
CA ALA A 1034 -72.59 40.72 -65.91
C ALA A 1034 -71.69 40.10 -64.81
N PRO A 1035 -70.35 40.07 -64.98
CA PRO A 1035 -69.46 39.62 -63.92
C PRO A 1035 -69.48 40.60 -62.74
N VAL A 1036 -69.46 40.08 -61.53
CA VAL A 1036 -69.54 40.85 -60.29
C VAL A 1036 -68.45 40.42 -59.29
N SER A 1037 -68.03 41.36 -58.46
CA SER A 1037 -67.17 41.12 -57.30
C SER A 1037 -67.61 42.04 -56.17
N PHE A 1038 -68.23 41.46 -55.14
CA PHE A 1038 -68.64 42.17 -53.92
C PHE A 1038 -67.68 41.80 -52.78
N ALA A 1039 -67.03 42.80 -52.18
CA ALA A 1039 -66.09 42.59 -51.08
C ALA A 1039 -66.83 42.47 -49.74
N VAL A 1040 -66.48 41.44 -48.97
CA VAL A 1040 -66.87 41.26 -47.57
C VAL A 1040 -65.67 41.58 -46.70
N THR A 1041 -65.84 42.41 -45.68
CA THR A 1041 -64.77 42.80 -44.76
C THR A 1041 -65.23 42.67 -43.32
N ALA A 1042 -64.34 42.26 -42.44
CA ALA A 1042 -64.53 42.20 -41.00
C ALA A 1042 -63.24 42.60 -40.25
N THR A 1043 -63.40 43.26 -39.11
CA THR A 1043 -62.30 43.62 -38.19
C THR A 1043 -62.27 42.66 -37.01
N GLY A 1044 -61.14 42.57 -36.29
CA GLY A 1044 -60.94 41.72 -35.12
C GLY A 1044 -59.49 41.22 -35.03
N TYR A 1045 -59.04 40.84 -33.82
CA TYR A 1045 -57.70 40.28 -33.59
C TYR A 1045 -57.77 39.09 -32.63
N PRO A 1046 -57.27 37.89 -33.00
CA PRO A 1046 -56.74 37.51 -34.31
C PRO A 1046 -57.74 37.75 -35.46
N ALA A 1047 -57.22 37.92 -36.69
CA ALA A 1047 -58.04 38.25 -37.86
C ALA A 1047 -59.16 37.20 -38.04
N PRO A 1048 -60.42 37.63 -38.26
CA PRO A 1048 -61.53 36.70 -38.31
C PRO A 1048 -61.60 35.93 -39.62
N ALA A 1049 -61.99 34.65 -39.52
CA ALA A 1049 -62.42 33.84 -40.65
C ALA A 1049 -63.84 34.22 -41.07
N LEU A 1050 -64.14 34.19 -42.36
CA LEU A 1050 -65.42 34.60 -42.94
C LEU A 1050 -66.17 33.43 -43.58
N LYS A 1051 -67.49 33.40 -43.40
CA LYS A 1051 -68.39 32.43 -44.02
C LYS A 1051 -69.67 33.10 -44.51
N VAL A 1052 -70.23 32.58 -45.60
CA VAL A 1052 -71.56 32.93 -46.11
C VAL A 1052 -72.50 31.75 -45.95
N ALA A 1053 -73.72 32.01 -45.48
CA ALA A 1053 -74.82 31.05 -45.41
C ALA A 1053 -76.05 31.58 -46.18
N GLY A 1054 -76.83 30.68 -46.79
CA GLY A 1054 -77.93 31.02 -47.70
C GLY A 1054 -77.69 30.50 -49.12
N ALA A 1055 -78.74 30.42 -49.94
CA ALA A 1055 -78.61 30.00 -51.33
C ALA A 1055 -78.04 31.16 -52.15
N LEU A 1056 -76.83 30.98 -52.69
CA LEU A 1056 -76.25 31.96 -53.61
C LEU A 1056 -77.01 31.98 -54.95
N PRO A 1057 -77.12 33.13 -55.62
CA PRO A 1057 -77.53 33.17 -57.01
C PRO A 1057 -76.67 32.23 -57.86
N ASN A 1058 -77.30 31.45 -58.74
CA ASN A 1058 -76.59 30.56 -59.64
C ASN A 1058 -75.55 31.34 -60.46
N GLY A 1059 -74.30 30.88 -60.43
CA GLY A 1059 -73.17 31.56 -61.09
C GLY A 1059 -72.32 32.44 -60.17
N LEU A 1060 -72.66 32.57 -58.87
CA LEU A 1060 -71.83 33.21 -57.84
C LEU A 1060 -71.20 32.20 -56.87
N SER A 1061 -70.06 32.57 -56.32
CA SER A 1061 -69.32 31.82 -55.29
C SER A 1061 -68.71 32.77 -54.26
N PHE A 1062 -68.51 32.30 -53.03
CA PHE A 1062 -67.86 33.07 -51.97
C PHE A 1062 -66.48 32.49 -51.63
N LYS A 1063 -65.49 33.36 -51.47
CA LYS A 1063 -64.13 33.01 -51.03
C LYS A 1063 -63.70 33.87 -49.85
N ASP A 1064 -63.26 33.24 -48.76
CA ASP A 1064 -62.55 33.89 -47.65
C ASP A 1064 -61.04 33.98 -47.96
N ASN A 1065 -60.42 35.11 -47.65
CA ASN A 1065 -58.98 35.34 -47.83
C ASN A 1065 -58.18 35.10 -46.54
N GLY A 1066 -58.83 34.78 -45.41
CA GLY A 1066 -58.17 34.40 -44.15
C GLY A 1066 -57.55 35.57 -43.38
N ASN A 1067 -57.84 36.81 -43.78
CA ASN A 1067 -57.30 38.04 -43.19
C ASN A 1067 -58.40 39.03 -42.78
N GLY A 1068 -59.60 38.53 -42.48
CA GLY A 1068 -60.77 39.37 -42.25
C GLY A 1068 -61.39 39.95 -43.52
N THR A 1069 -60.99 39.49 -44.72
CA THR A 1069 -61.63 39.88 -45.99
C THR A 1069 -62.04 38.66 -46.81
N GLY A 1070 -63.12 38.80 -47.57
CA GLY A 1070 -63.64 37.78 -48.47
C GLY A 1070 -64.34 38.42 -49.66
N SER A 1071 -64.76 37.63 -50.64
CA SER A 1071 -65.42 38.15 -51.83
C SER A 1071 -66.50 37.21 -52.35
N LEU A 1072 -67.65 37.78 -52.72
CA LEU A 1072 -68.69 37.12 -53.50
C LEU A 1072 -68.45 37.47 -54.97
N THR A 1073 -68.08 36.47 -55.77
CA THR A 1073 -67.62 36.67 -57.16
C THR A 1073 -68.31 35.71 -58.13
N GLY A 1074 -68.41 36.11 -59.39
CA GLY A 1074 -68.96 35.27 -60.46
C GLY A 1074 -69.81 36.07 -61.44
N THR A 1075 -70.61 35.39 -62.26
CA THR A 1075 -71.56 36.01 -63.21
C THR A 1075 -72.93 35.41 -62.96
N PRO A 1076 -73.94 36.18 -62.47
CA PRO A 1076 -75.26 35.64 -62.24
C PRO A 1076 -75.87 35.10 -63.54
N ALA A 1077 -76.37 33.86 -63.51
CA ALA A 1077 -76.92 33.20 -64.68
C ALA A 1077 -78.19 33.91 -65.20
N ALA A 1078 -78.50 33.74 -66.49
CA ALA A 1078 -79.62 34.43 -67.14
C ALA A 1078 -81.01 34.18 -66.50
N THR A 1079 -81.16 33.12 -65.69
CA THR A 1079 -82.41 32.74 -65.00
C THR A 1079 -82.38 32.99 -63.48
N SER A 1080 -81.36 33.69 -62.96
CA SER A 1080 -81.20 33.90 -61.51
C SER A 1080 -81.78 35.23 -61.03
N GLY A 1081 -82.77 35.80 -61.73
CA GLY A 1081 -83.43 37.04 -61.31
C GLY A 1081 -84.21 36.84 -60.01
N GLY A 1082 -84.00 37.70 -59.01
CA GLY A 1082 -84.66 37.61 -57.71
C GLY A 1082 -83.88 38.23 -56.55
N VAL A 1083 -84.41 38.12 -55.33
CA VAL A 1083 -83.76 38.58 -54.09
C VAL A 1083 -83.28 37.37 -53.30
N TYR A 1084 -81.99 37.35 -52.96
CA TYR A 1084 -81.32 36.28 -52.24
C TYR A 1084 -80.87 36.78 -50.86
N PRO A 1085 -81.54 36.34 -49.77
CA PRO A 1085 -81.09 36.65 -48.42
C PRO A 1085 -79.91 35.76 -48.04
N LEU A 1086 -78.77 36.39 -47.78
CA LEU A 1086 -77.55 35.73 -47.29
C LEU A 1086 -77.21 36.20 -45.88
N THR A 1087 -76.44 35.39 -45.15
CA THR A 1087 -75.87 35.75 -43.85
C THR A 1087 -74.35 35.63 -43.90
N LEU A 1088 -73.67 36.73 -43.62
CA LEU A 1088 -72.22 36.79 -43.41
C LEU A 1088 -71.90 36.47 -41.95
N THR A 1089 -70.93 35.60 -41.69
CA THR A 1089 -70.42 35.29 -40.35
C THR A 1089 -68.91 35.53 -40.31
N ALA A 1090 -68.44 36.36 -39.37
CA ALA A 1090 -67.04 36.52 -39.03
C ALA A 1090 -66.74 35.85 -37.68
N THR A 1091 -65.66 35.09 -37.57
CA THR A 1091 -65.33 34.34 -36.34
C THR A 1091 -63.84 34.39 -36.03
N ASN A 1092 -63.48 34.64 -34.78
CA ASN A 1092 -62.12 34.48 -34.25
C ASN A 1092 -62.17 33.82 -32.85
N PRO A 1093 -61.03 33.51 -32.20
CA PRO A 1093 -61.02 32.88 -30.87
C PRO A 1093 -61.74 33.65 -29.75
N VAL A 1094 -62.03 34.95 -29.96
CA VAL A 1094 -62.71 35.81 -28.98
C VAL A 1094 -64.23 35.78 -29.15
N GLY A 1095 -64.74 35.44 -30.34
CA GLY A 1095 -66.19 35.36 -30.58
C GLY A 1095 -66.58 35.29 -32.06
N ALA A 1096 -67.88 35.52 -32.33
CA ALA A 1096 -68.44 35.56 -33.67
C ALA A 1096 -69.38 36.76 -33.85
N ALA A 1097 -69.42 37.33 -35.07
CA ALA A 1097 -70.37 38.37 -35.47
C ALA A 1097 -71.07 37.97 -36.77
N THR A 1098 -72.35 38.30 -36.89
CA THR A 1098 -73.17 38.00 -38.07
C THR A 1098 -73.81 39.25 -38.64
N GLN A 1099 -73.97 39.29 -39.97
CA GLN A 1099 -74.65 40.37 -40.70
C GLN A 1099 -75.49 39.78 -41.84
N ALA A 1100 -76.74 40.23 -41.97
CA ALA A 1100 -77.57 39.88 -43.12
C ALA A 1100 -77.13 40.67 -44.37
N LEU A 1101 -77.04 40.01 -45.52
CA LEU A 1101 -76.70 40.56 -46.83
C LEU A 1101 -77.84 40.26 -47.82
N ALA A 1102 -78.53 41.30 -48.27
CA ALA A 1102 -79.55 41.16 -49.33
C ALA A 1102 -78.91 41.31 -50.72
N VAL A 1103 -78.88 40.24 -51.51
CA VAL A 1103 -78.39 40.25 -52.89
C VAL A 1103 -79.57 40.26 -53.86
N THR A 1104 -79.81 41.39 -54.52
CA THR A 1104 -80.83 41.49 -55.58
C THR A 1104 -80.17 41.24 -56.93
N VAL A 1105 -80.77 40.39 -57.75
CA VAL A 1105 -80.32 40.14 -59.13
C VAL A 1105 -81.41 40.59 -60.10
N ASP A 1106 -81.12 41.63 -60.86
CA ASP A 1106 -81.96 42.17 -61.92
C ASP A 1106 -81.80 41.35 -63.21
N GLN A 1107 -82.94 40.93 -63.77
CA GLN A 1107 -83.05 40.20 -65.02
C GLN A 1107 -83.91 40.98 -66.02
N PRO A 1108 -83.37 41.39 -67.19
CA PRO A 1108 -84.12 42.12 -68.20
C PRO A 1108 -85.38 41.38 -68.67
N PRO A 1109 -86.44 42.11 -69.05
CA PRO A 1109 -87.69 41.49 -69.45
C PRO A 1109 -87.64 40.86 -70.84
N ALA A 1110 -88.35 39.74 -71.06
CA ALA A 1110 -88.53 39.09 -72.36
C ALA A 1110 -90.00 38.72 -72.59
N ILE A 1111 -90.56 38.95 -73.79
CA ILE A 1111 -91.94 38.57 -74.13
C ILE A 1111 -91.95 37.11 -74.62
N THR A 1112 -92.77 36.26 -73.99
CA THR A 1112 -92.80 34.80 -74.21
C THR A 1112 -94.09 34.29 -74.85
N SER A 1113 -95.14 35.12 -74.91
CA SER A 1113 -96.36 34.78 -75.65
C SER A 1113 -96.14 34.74 -77.17
N LYS A 1114 -97.05 34.07 -77.89
CA LYS A 1114 -97.01 34.03 -79.37
C LYS A 1114 -97.16 35.45 -79.95
N ALA A 1115 -96.50 35.71 -81.08
CA ALA A 1115 -96.53 36.98 -81.80
C ALA A 1115 -97.79 37.19 -82.66
N SER A 1116 -98.81 36.33 -82.52
CA SER A 1116 -100.06 36.50 -83.24
C SER A 1116 -101.22 35.77 -82.55
N ALA A 1117 -102.43 36.23 -82.78
CA ALA A 1117 -103.66 35.55 -82.41
C ALA A 1117 -104.75 35.75 -83.48
N THR A 1118 -105.77 34.88 -83.48
CA THR A 1118 -106.90 34.95 -84.41
C THR A 1118 -108.20 35.13 -83.63
N ALA A 1119 -108.98 36.13 -84.00
CA ALA A 1119 -110.31 36.44 -83.49
C ALA A 1119 -111.37 36.16 -84.57
N PHE A 1120 -112.56 35.74 -84.15
CA PHE A 1120 -113.70 35.46 -85.03
C PHE A 1120 -114.79 36.53 -84.85
N LEU A 1121 -115.43 36.94 -85.94
CA LEU A 1121 -116.42 38.03 -85.93
C LEU A 1121 -117.61 37.70 -84.99
N LEU A 1122 -118.02 38.68 -84.16
CA LEU A 1122 -119.13 38.56 -83.19
C LEU A 1122 -118.96 37.50 -82.08
N ILE A 1123 -117.81 36.80 -81.98
CA ILE A 1123 -117.48 35.90 -80.87
C ILE A 1123 -116.57 36.65 -79.88
N PRO A 1124 -116.80 36.55 -78.56
CA PRO A 1124 -115.88 37.09 -77.56
C PRO A 1124 -114.47 36.50 -77.75
N PHE A 1125 -113.48 37.37 -77.95
CA PHE A 1125 -112.07 37.02 -78.13
C PHE A 1125 -111.27 37.42 -76.89
N SER A 1126 -110.27 36.61 -76.55
CA SER A 1126 -109.27 36.92 -75.53
C SER A 1126 -107.95 36.21 -75.81
N CYS A 1127 -106.84 36.92 -75.74
CA CYS A 1127 -105.50 36.33 -75.69
C CYS A 1127 -104.60 37.04 -74.67
N THR A 1128 -103.75 36.27 -73.99
CA THR A 1128 -102.82 36.78 -72.97
C THR A 1128 -101.41 36.87 -73.53
N ILE A 1129 -100.79 38.02 -73.30
CA ILE A 1129 -99.38 38.31 -73.48
C ILE A 1129 -98.64 38.04 -72.17
N THR A 1130 -97.53 37.30 -72.20
CA THR A 1130 -96.75 36.92 -71.02
C THR A 1130 -95.29 37.32 -71.17
N THR A 1131 -94.63 37.68 -70.07
CA THR A 1131 -93.20 38.03 -70.01
C THR A 1131 -92.46 37.29 -68.91
N THR A 1132 -91.14 37.17 -69.05
CA THR A 1132 -90.19 36.78 -67.99
C THR A 1132 -89.30 37.98 -67.61
N GLY A 1133 -88.62 37.91 -66.47
CA GLY A 1133 -87.68 38.95 -65.99
C GLY A 1133 -87.97 39.37 -64.54
N PHE A 1134 -87.00 40.02 -63.89
CA PHE A 1134 -87.13 40.52 -62.51
C PHE A 1134 -86.46 41.90 -62.41
N PRO A 1135 -87.14 42.94 -61.90
CA PRO A 1135 -88.55 42.98 -61.51
C PRO A 1135 -89.51 42.72 -62.68
N ASN A 1136 -90.74 42.31 -62.37
CA ASN A 1136 -91.77 42.05 -63.39
C ASN A 1136 -91.95 43.25 -64.33
N ALA A 1137 -92.07 42.99 -65.63
CA ALA A 1137 -92.26 44.03 -66.62
C ALA A 1137 -93.66 44.63 -66.58
N VAL A 1138 -93.79 45.92 -66.87
CA VAL A 1138 -95.04 46.57 -67.24
C VAL A 1138 -95.21 46.47 -68.75
N LEU A 1139 -96.37 46.01 -69.21
CA LEU A 1139 -96.65 45.85 -70.63
C LEU A 1139 -97.50 46.98 -71.20
N SER A 1140 -97.27 47.33 -72.46
CA SER A 1140 -98.08 48.26 -73.24
C SER A 1140 -98.12 47.87 -74.71
N GLU A 1141 -99.10 48.38 -75.46
CA GLU A 1141 -99.28 48.19 -76.89
C GLU A 1141 -99.21 49.52 -77.66
N SER A 1142 -98.80 49.43 -78.93
CA SER A 1142 -98.89 50.54 -79.89
C SER A 1142 -99.28 50.01 -81.26
N GLY A 1143 -100.14 50.74 -81.98
CA GLY A 1143 -100.75 50.30 -83.25
C GLY A 1143 -102.28 50.43 -83.22
N THR A 1144 -102.95 50.07 -84.31
CA THR A 1144 -104.41 50.16 -84.40
C THR A 1144 -105.04 48.85 -83.93
N LEU A 1145 -105.59 48.86 -82.73
CA LEU A 1145 -106.49 47.79 -82.29
C LEU A 1145 -107.79 47.87 -83.11
N PRO A 1146 -108.38 46.72 -83.50
CA PRO A 1146 -109.67 46.72 -84.15
C PRO A 1146 -110.77 47.34 -83.26
N ALA A 1147 -111.80 47.90 -83.90
CA ALA A 1147 -112.95 48.46 -83.18
C ALA A 1147 -113.72 47.35 -82.45
N GLY A 1148 -113.64 47.35 -81.12
CA GLY A 1148 -114.30 46.36 -80.25
C GLY A 1148 -113.36 45.55 -79.36
N LEU A 1149 -112.03 45.64 -79.55
CA LEU A 1149 -111.03 45.02 -78.68
C LEU A 1149 -110.23 46.04 -77.86
N ARG A 1150 -109.77 45.61 -76.68
CA ARG A 1150 -108.97 46.42 -75.74
C ARG A 1150 -107.78 45.62 -75.22
N PHE A 1151 -106.61 46.27 -75.13
CA PHE A 1151 -105.47 45.77 -74.38
C PHE A 1151 -105.57 46.21 -72.92
N THR A 1152 -105.37 45.26 -72.01
CA THR A 1152 -105.43 45.49 -70.56
C THR A 1152 -104.13 44.96 -69.93
N PRO A 1153 -103.22 45.82 -69.47
CA PRO A 1153 -102.02 45.38 -68.76
C PRO A 1153 -102.34 44.83 -67.38
N GLY A 1154 -101.64 43.77 -66.97
CA GLY A 1154 -101.69 43.13 -65.65
C GLY A 1154 -100.43 43.40 -64.81
N ALA A 1155 -100.53 43.20 -63.49
CA ALA A 1155 -99.48 43.56 -62.52
C ALA A 1155 -98.33 42.53 -62.37
N ASN A 1156 -98.41 41.39 -63.06
CA ASN A 1156 -97.50 40.25 -62.92
C ASN A 1156 -96.69 39.96 -64.18
N GLY A 1157 -96.37 40.99 -64.98
CA GLY A 1157 -95.66 40.77 -66.25
C GLY A 1157 -96.53 40.13 -67.34
N THR A 1158 -97.85 40.30 -67.27
CA THR A 1158 -98.78 39.84 -68.31
C THR A 1158 -99.72 40.96 -68.75
N ALA A 1159 -100.35 40.81 -69.91
CA ALA A 1159 -101.42 41.68 -70.39
C ALA A 1159 -102.43 40.87 -71.22
N THR A 1160 -103.65 41.34 -71.38
CA THR A 1160 -104.68 40.62 -72.15
C THR A 1160 -105.28 41.53 -73.22
N ILE A 1161 -105.39 41.04 -74.46
CA ILE A 1161 -106.19 41.66 -75.52
C ILE A 1161 -107.54 40.94 -75.55
N SER A 1162 -108.64 41.64 -75.32
CA SER A 1162 -109.97 41.02 -75.29
C SER A 1162 -111.11 41.96 -75.70
N GLY A 1163 -112.25 41.38 -76.08
CA GLY A 1163 -113.47 42.11 -76.51
C GLY A 1163 -114.25 41.33 -77.58
N SER A 1164 -115.13 42.01 -78.31
CA SER A 1164 -115.91 41.44 -79.43
C SER A 1164 -115.69 42.26 -80.71
N GLU A 1165 -115.13 41.61 -81.73
CA GLU A 1165 -114.65 42.23 -82.97
C GLU A 1165 -115.78 42.66 -83.92
N LEU A 1166 -115.65 43.85 -84.53
CA LEU A 1166 -116.61 44.39 -85.51
C LEU A 1166 -116.00 44.62 -86.91
N ALA A 1167 -114.67 44.43 -87.09
CA ALA A 1167 -113.98 44.64 -88.35
C ALA A 1167 -113.08 43.45 -88.74
N LEU A 1168 -113.27 42.92 -89.96
CA LEU A 1168 -112.43 41.86 -90.53
C LEU A 1168 -111.11 42.46 -91.07
N GLY A 1169 -109.98 41.76 -90.86
CA GLY A 1169 -108.67 42.19 -91.34
C GLY A 1169 -107.50 41.69 -90.50
N ALA A 1170 -106.27 41.99 -90.93
CA ALA A 1170 -105.07 41.78 -90.14
C ALA A 1170 -104.66 43.11 -89.48
N PHE A 1171 -104.50 43.09 -88.16
CA PHE A 1171 -104.18 44.25 -87.34
C PHE A 1171 -102.82 44.06 -86.70
N HIS A 1172 -101.93 45.03 -86.92
CA HIS A 1172 -100.56 44.94 -86.46
C HIS A 1172 -100.36 45.86 -85.26
N LEU A 1173 -99.94 45.26 -84.16
CA LEU A 1173 -99.59 45.90 -82.90
C LEU A 1173 -98.09 45.70 -82.63
N THR A 1174 -97.52 46.53 -81.78
CA THR A 1174 -96.24 46.27 -81.13
C THR A 1174 -96.46 46.24 -79.63
N ILE A 1175 -96.14 45.10 -79.02
CA ILE A 1175 -96.18 44.91 -77.57
C ILE A 1175 -94.82 45.28 -77.00
N THR A 1176 -94.77 46.14 -75.99
CA THR A 1176 -93.56 46.53 -75.27
C THR A 1176 -93.66 46.08 -73.81
N ALA A 1177 -92.60 45.47 -73.29
CA ALA A 1177 -92.44 45.08 -71.89
C ALA A 1177 -91.25 45.83 -71.28
N LYS A 1178 -91.49 46.61 -70.22
CA LYS A 1178 -90.49 47.47 -69.57
C LYS A 1178 -90.40 47.21 -68.07
N SER A 1179 -89.19 46.97 -67.55
CA SER A 1179 -88.88 46.92 -66.11
C SER A 1179 -87.67 47.80 -65.77
N ALA A 1180 -87.31 47.91 -64.49
CA ALA A 1180 -86.08 48.58 -64.07
C ALA A 1180 -84.81 47.91 -64.65
N ALA A 1181 -84.88 46.63 -64.99
CA ALA A 1181 -83.79 45.85 -65.56
C ALA A 1181 -83.65 46.00 -67.09
N GLY A 1182 -84.63 46.58 -67.80
CA GLY A 1182 -84.56 46.77 -69.26
C GLY A 1182 -85.91 46.94 -69.96
N THR A 1183 -85.90 47.02 -71.29
CA THR A 1183 -87.11 47.12 -72.13
C THR A 1183 -86.96 46.26 -73.38
N VAL A 1184 -88.03 45.53 -73.76
CA VAL A 1184 -88.10 44.75 -75.00
C VAL A 1184 -89.42 45.03 -75.71
N SER A 1185 -89.42 45.02 -77.05
CA SER A 1185 -90.64 45.16 -77.85
C SER A 1185 -90.73 44.03 -78.88
N GLN A 1186 -91.94 43.53 -79.13
CA GLN A 1186 -92.23 42.48 -80.09
C GLN A 1186 -93.44 42.87 -80.97
N PRO A 1187 -93.36 42.73 -82.30
CA PRO A 1187 -94.53 42.89 -83.16
C PRO A 1187 -95.55 41.77 -82.90
N PHE A 1188 -96.83 42.11 -82.86
CA PHE A 1188 -97.95 41.21 -82.62
C PHE A 1188 -99.02 41.41 -83.68
N THR A 1189 -99.41 40.36 -84.40
CA THR A 1189 -100.46 40.44 -85.43
C THR A 1189 -101.74 39.76 -84.97
N LEU A 1190 -102.84 40.50 -84.95
CA LEU A 1190 -104.16 39.98 -84.68
C LEU A 1190 -104.94 39.81 -85.99
N TYR A 1191 -105.35 38.58 -86.30
CA TYR A 1191 -106.16 38.28 -87.47
C TYR A 1191 -107.65 38.21 -87.08
N ALA A 1192 -108.50 39.05 -87.66
CA ALA A 1192 -109.95 38.98 -87.51
C ALA A 1192 -110.57 38.33 -88.76
N THR A 1193 -111.13 37.13 -88.61
CA THR A 1193 -111.73 36.34 -89.70
C THR A 1193 -113.21 36.01 -89.44
N LEU A 1194 -113.92 35.55 -90.48
CA LEU A 1194 -115.29 35.03 -90.36
C LEU A 1194 -115.34 33.82 -89.43
#